data_AF-A0A261B794-F1
#
_entry.id   AF-A0A261B794-F1
#
_cell.length_a   1.000
_cell.length_b   1.000
_cell.length_c   1.000
_cell.angle_alpha   90.00
_cell.angle_beta   90.00
_cell.angle_gamma   90.00
#
_symmetry.space_group_name_H-M   'P 1'
#
loop_
_entity.id
_entity.type
_entity.pdbx_description
1 polymer ?
#
loop_
_entity_poly.entity_id
_entity_poly.type
_entity_poly.pdbx_seq_one_letter_code
_entity_poly.pdbx_strand_id
1 'polypeptide(L)'
;MIDPDRTLKDSVTPVFNLPNGTPTNQNRGDSVIPGSNLPDETPMNQNRGDSTMSHEKEIDYEMMDIGQTNGEDVVDHHMDDDRMDDIDNDHFPEDNQSASNNQEPPVEEAKKKTTRKRVSGNDSATPNKKRNTGGRAKKPKGSDCDDAAEGEAQNEKNETTVIKTQSGRTVTKPQLLTIKNDEKRRSTTKPNAAAPESEKDVVDVETAKPCKKTAPTSVSAEKVRQTELIAQNNKICAHNHMQQYLNKCSKDSSGYKRAEQILKKYKERPLPFCEIPISAVHPDRQNYRNAGDFLLKLVAPVPSDFSKASNLKGNAQKCPELLQTGKLFVDCWKDSAWKIIKLAQQYKNTGQNKVYESQNKVMFPEPSILGEANEDDFFKFHGYSKPTTGDEHEKKRLPVTVIRSTKDTKDEDYTAFFSHCSIAVVEDFGAARGIDDEKFSLESLSKLINGKTEVEALMTIPEKSDSNTRSLYNVGEGVAKDSGWEIQNIRRTFSLEKLTKYYKDCERISSKACERLVEKPYDHEEIIGELIKSHLEAQIPPPEQFPSGAIVSSFLTNLDLPDEVLEILKPELDKFPDCFNPSSINNMLKHVDGTLNGIKTPQIYGKIYGSKTPGHCENGGVASINYNAGKASAIWYAMNFEFIGEFLKFMEDKGHDFYNSAVMPDEVELAKRGIIVTKFEQKPGSLVYVGPGTYHYVHTAGITVNVSWNLIPKTFTQMAVMALFHDHNALKNYESVIPLEPMLWNMLEQNEKFDKLTLRVFLAMLCRSLAHCTMEIGAAENRGMNIAFLGAEKYKDSFLGTLRCSKKDCRKRALFNLITVDKSRNIHCVNCAKATDKVYAKFTLTQLAARYEKFKEDNGLNHPLE
;
A
#
# COMPACT_ATOMS: atom_id res chain seq x y z
N MET A 1 -14.82 -19.33 -36.14
CA MET A 1 -13.37 -19.59 -36.07
C MET A 1 -12.66 -18.48 -36.84
N ILE A 2 -11.59 -17.90 -36.31
CA ILE A 2 -10.66 -17.01 -37.05
C ILE A 2 -9.24 -17.38 -36.57
N ASP A 3 -8.28 -17.33 -37.49
CA ASP A 3 -6.91 -17.80 -37.33
C ASP A 3 -6.06 -16.93 -36.38
N PRO A 4 -5.31 -17.50 -35.41
CA PRO A 4 -4.43 -16.74 -34.51
C PRO A 4 -3.17 -16.13 -35.15
N ASP A 5 -2.65 -16.66 -36.25
CA ASP A 5 -1.27 -16.37 -36.70
C ASP A 5 -1.11 -15.07 -37.53
N ARG A 6 -2.18 -14.25 -37.67
CA ARG A 6 -2.10 -12.98 -38.40
C ARG A 6 -1.47 -11.86 -37.55
N THR A 7 -0.14 -11.82 -37.58
CA THR A 7 0.68 -10.75 -36.96
C THR A 7 0.24 -9.34 -37.36
N LEU A 8 0.27 -8.40 -36.40
CA LEU A 8 0.05 -6.98 -36.62
C LEU A 8 1.24 -6.33 -37.33
N LYS A 9 1.21 -6.39 -38.67
CA LYS A 9 1.85 -5.45 -39.59
C LYS A 9 0.82 -4.98 -40.62
N ASP A 10 1.15 -3.93 -41.34
CA ASP A 10 0.38 -3.33 -42.44
C ASP A 10 -0.94 -2.63 -42.03
N SER A 11 -0.80 -1.59 -41.19
CA SER A 11 -1.82 -0.54 -41.03
C SER A 11 -1.22 0.88 -40.88
N VAL A 12 -0.10 1.15 -41.55
CA VAL A 12 0.54 2.49 -41.59
C VAL A 12 0.84 2.90 -43.02
N THR A 13 0.10 3.88 -43.55
CA THR A 13 0.51 4.71 -44.69
C THR A 13 -0.16 6.08 -44.58
N PRO A 14 0.58 7.18 -44.41
CA PRO A 14 0.00 8.52 -44.28
C PRO A 14 -0.34 9.11 -45.66
N VAL A 15 -1.56 9.62 -45.83
CA VAL A 15 -1.94 10.40 -47.01
C VAL A 15 -2.11 11.87 -46.61
N PHE A 16 -0.99 12.59 -46.55
CA PHE A 16 -1.00 14.05 -46.61
C PHE A 16 -0.93 14.48 -48.08
N ASN A 17 -1.94 15.19 -48.55
CA ASN A 17 -1.88 15.94 -49.81
C ASN A 17 -2.50 17.33 -49.60
N LEU A 18 -1.64 18.34 -49.54
CA LEU A 18 -2.02 19.76 -49.54
C LEU A 18 -2.15 20.26 -50.98
N PRO A 19 -3.18 21.06 -51.28
CA PRO A 19 -3.12 22.07 -52.36
C PRO A 19 -2.75 23.44 -51.78
N ASN A 20 -1.82 24.15 -52.41
CA ASN A 20 -1.53 25.55 -52.09
C ASN A 20 -2.65 26.48 -52.61
N GLY A 21 -2.97 27.57 -51.89
CA GLY A 21 -3.99 28.53 -52.34
C GLY A 21 -4.24 29.73 -51.41
N THR A 22 -3.38 30.74 -51.49
CA THR A 22 -3.59 32.10 -50.93
C THR A 22 -3.52 33.13 -52.07
N PRO A 23 -3.96 34.40 -51.90
CA PRO A 23 -4.87 34.98 -50.89
C PRO A 23 -5.98 35.88 -51.52
N THR A 24 -6.92 36.42 -50.72
CA THR A 24 -7.39 37.85 -50.83
C THR A 24 -8.28 38.32 -49.66
N ASN A 25 -7.97 39.50 -49.10
CA ASN A 25 -8.86 40.65 -48.75
C ASN A 25 -10.39 40.41 -48.57
N GLN A 26 -11.13 41.02 -47.63
CA GLN A 26 -11.07 42.41 -47.11
C GLN A 26 -12.16 42.70 -46.03
N ASN A 27 -11.97 43.77 -45.23
CA ASN A 27 -13.00 44.61 -44.54
C ASN A 27 -13.84 44.00 -43.37
N ARG A 28 -13.84 44.64 -42.17
CA ARG A 28 -14.80 45.65 -41.61
C ARG A 28 -16.25 45.12 -41.43
N GLY A 29 -16.92 45.29 -40.29
CA GLY A 29 -16.56 45.93 -39.01
C GLY A 29 -17.76 45.98 -38.03
N ASP A 30 -17.60 46.70 -36.92
CA ASP A 30 -18.56 47.48 -36.08
C ASP A 30 -20.11 47.31 -36.25
N SER A 31 -21.00 47.43 -35.24
CA SER A 31 -20.95 47.48 -33.76
C SER A 31 -22.38 47.66 -33.14
N VAL A 32 -22.54 47.57 -31.80
CA VAL A 32 -23.63 48.11 -30.91
C VAL A 32 -25.11 47.61 -31.05
N ILE A 33 -25.57 46.79 -30.08
CA ILE A 33 -26.69 46.92 -29.06
C ILE A 33 -27.85 47.94 -29.34
N PRO A 34 -29.15 47.82 -28.89
CA PRO A 34 -29.91 46.82 -28.09
C PRO A 34 -31.15 46.26 -28.87
N GLY A 35 -32.26 45.68 -28.35
CA GLY A 35 -32.68 45.18 -27.01
C GLY A 35 -33.90 45.88 -26.35
N SER A 36 -35.03 45.19 -26.10
CA SER A 36 -36.21 45.73 -25.36
C SER A 36 -37.20 44.68 -24.78
N ASN A 37 -37.65 44.93 -23.54
CA ASN A 37 -38.74 44.37 -22.69
C ASN A 37 -39.86 43.44 -23.25
N LEU A 38 -40.17 42.35 -22.50
CA LEU A 38 -41.42 41.94 -21.76
C LEU A 38 -42.84 42.33 -22.29
N PRO A 39 -43.98 41.65 -21.91
CA PRO A 39 -44.17 40.70 -20.77
C PRO A 39 -45.12 39.46 -20.99
N ASP A 40 -45.30 38.68 -19.91
CA ASP A 40 -46.50 37.96 -19.36
C ASP A 40 -47.29 36.77 -20.00
N GLU A 41 -47.41 35.73 -19.14
CA GLU A 41 -48.56 34.86 -18.74
C GLU A 41 -49.25 33.75 -19.60
N THR A 42 -49.71 32.76 -18.82
CA THR A 42 -50.50 31.51 -19.00
C THR A 42 -51.78 31.57 -19.87
N PRO A 43 -52.39 30.44 -20.38
CA PRO A 43 -52.93 29.34 -19.53
C PRO A 43 -53.18 27.90 -20.10
N MET A 44 -53.53 27.00 -19.16
CA MET A 44 -54.51 25.87 -19.20
C MET A 44 -54.52 24.70 -20.24
N ASN A 45 -54.46 23.48 -19.67
CA ASN A 45 -55.49 22.40 -19.73
C ASN A 45 -55.66 21.49 -20.98
N GLN A 46 -55.70 20.16 -20.77
CA GLN A 46 -56.34 19.18 -21.68
C GLN A 46 -56.72 17.84 -20.98
N ASN A 47 -57.34 16.90 -21.71
CA ASN A 47 -58.41 16.01 -21.21
C ASN A 47 -58.07 14.51 -20.92
N ARG A 48 -59.05 13.83 -20.31
CA ARG A 48 -59.09 12.40 -19.88
C ARG A 48 -59.23 11.37 -21.03
N GLY A 49 -59.03 10.09 -20.69
CA GLY A 49 -59.71 8.95 -21.36
C GLY A 49 -59.31 7.55 -20.86
N ASP A 50 -60.01 7.03 -19.83
CA ASP A 50 -60.39 5.63 -19.46
C ASP A 50 -59.40 4.43 -19.63
N SER A 51 -59.50 3.28 -18.93
CA SER A 51 -60.63 2.66 -18.18
C SER A 51 -60.21 1.81 -16.95
N THR A 52 -61.21 1.45 -16.12
CA THR A 52 -61.17 0.61 -14.89
C THR A 52 -60.87 -0.88 -15.18
N MET A 53 -60.33 -1.76 -14.31
CA MET A 53 -60.32 -1.95 -12.82
C MET A 53 -61.59 -2.55 -12.18
N SER A 54 -61.45 -3.54 -11.30
CA SER A 54 -62.52 -4.04 -10.40
C SER A 54 -61.99 -4.84 -9.20
N HIS A 55 -62.32 -4.41 -7.97
CA HIS A 55 -62.77 -5.17 -6.77
C HIS A 55 -62.02 -6.48 -6.31
N GLU A 56 -61.86 -6.81 -5.01
CA GLU A 56 -62.46 -6.25 -3.77
C GLU A 56 -61.78 -6.69 -2.44
N LYS A 57 -62.17 -6.01 -1.35
CA LYS A 57 -62.26 -6.42 0.08
C LYS A 57 -61.02 -6.43 1.02
N GLU A 58 -61.34 -6.12 2.28
CA GLU A 58 -60.47 -6.04 3.47
C GLU A 58 -60.42 -7.39 4.24
N ILE A 59 -59.53 -7.47 5.25
CA ILE A 59 -59.85 -7.80 6.67
C ILE A 59 -58.56 -7.70 7.53
N ASP A 60 -58.68 -7.26 8.79
CA ASP A 60 -57.59 -7.17 9.78
C ASP A 60 -57.03 -8.53 10.22
N TYR A 61 -55.88 -8.57 10.92
CA TYR A 61 -55.74 -9.35 12.16
C TYR A 61 -54.52 -8.95 13.03
N GLU A 62 -54.83 -8.52 14.26
CA GLU A 62 -54.10 -8.57 15.56
C GLU A 62 -52.58 -8.29 15.73
N MET A 63 -52.27 -7.67 16.87
CA MET A 63 -50.96 -7.74 17.53
C MET A 63 -50.76 -9.09 18.22
N MET A 64 -49.52 -9.59 18.31
CA MET A 64 -49.01 -10.20 19.54
C MET A 64 -47.58 -9.72 19.82
N ASP A 65 -47.28 -9.56 21.11
CA ASP A 65 -46.01 -9.08 21.68
C ASP A 65 -45.28 -10.25 22.38
N ILE A 66 -44.20 -9.96 23.12
CA ILE A 66 -43.36 -10.85 23.95
C ILE A 66 -42.29 -11.62 23.16
N GLY A 67 -41.03 -11.19 23.31
CA GLY A 67 -39.88 -11.89 22.71
C GLY A 67 -38.47 -11.40 23.09
N GLN A 68 -38.30 -10.62 24.17
CA GLN A 68 -36.97 -10.16 24.60
C GLN A 68 -36.06 -11.34 25.01
N THR A 69 -34.90 -11.47 24.37
CA THR A 69 -33.71 -12.09 24.96
C THR A 69 -32.48 -11.27 24.58
N ASN A 70 -31.63 -10.97 25.56
CA ASN A 70 -30.39 -10.22 25.33
C ASN A 70 -29.34 -11.16 24.73
N GLY A 71 -28.63 -10.72 23.70
CA GLY A 71 -27.35 -11.29 23.28
C GLY A 71 -26.25 -10.33 23.69
N GLU A 72 -25.37 -10.76 24.59
CA GLU A 72 -24.32 -9.91 25.17
C GLU A 72 -23.14 -9.70 24.20
N ASP A 73 -22.46 -8.56 24.33
CA ASP A 73 -21.23 -8.27 23.61
C ASP A 73 -20.13 -9.30 23.90
N VAL A 74 -19.51 -9.85 22.84
CA VAL A 74 -18.31 -10.68 22.97
C VAL A 74 -17.12 -9.94 22.37
N VAL A 75 -16.33 -9.34 23.26
CA VAL A 75 -15.00 -8.81 22.96
C VAL A 75 -14.13 -9.93 22.40
N ASP A 76 -13.64 -9.79 21.17
CA ASP A 76 -12.67 -10.76 20.63
C ASP A 76 -11.28 -10.52 21.27
N HIS A 77 -10.64 -11.58 21.73
CA HIS A 77 -9.56 -11.48 22.69
C HIS A 77 -8.19 -11.24 22.03
N HIS A 78 -7.50 -10.19 22.47
CA HIS A 78 -6.04 -10.17 22.44
C HIS A 78 -5.50 -11.37 23.23
N MET A 79 -4.58 -12.12 22.62
CA MET A 79 -3.74 -13.11 23.31
C MET A 79 -2.30 -12.59 23.37
N ASP A 80 -1.99 -11.92 24.47
CA ASP A 80 -0.65 -12.04 25.05
C ASP A 80 -0.51 -13.43 25.67
N ASP A 81 0.69 -14.03 25.60
CA ASP A 81 1.52 -14.14 26.79
C ASP A 81 2.96 -14.59 26.47
N ASP A 82 3.87 -14.26 27.39
CA ASP A 82 4.91 -15.13 27.96
C ASP A 82 5.86 -14.26 28.82
N ARG A 83 5.57 -14.13 30.11
CA ARG A 83 6.50 -13.66 31.17
C ARG A 83 7.06 -14.83 31.98
N MET A 84 8.33 -14.75 32.37
CA MET A 84 8.96 -15.32 33.58
C MET A 84 10.37 -14.69 33.73
N ASP A 85 11.01 -14.57 34.89
CA ASP A 85 10.58 -14.84 36.29
C ASP A 85 10.19 -13.47 36.94
N ASP A 86 10.57 -12.89 38.10
CA ASP A 86 11.22 -13.18 39.42
C ASP A 86 11.05 -11.86 40.26
N ILE A 87 11.01 -11.71 41.59
CA ILE A 87 10.70 -12.57 42.77
C ILE A 87 10.37 -11.67 44.00
N ASP A 88 9.75 -12.22 45.06
CA ASP A 88 9.58 -11.78 46.49
C ASP A 88 9.64 -10.30 46.95
N ASN A 89 8.58 -9.82 47.65
CA ASN A 89 8.53 -9.87 49.14
C ASN A 89 7.20 -9.38 49.79
N ASP A 90 6.77 -10.12 50.81
CA ASP A 90 5.99 -9.80 52.03
C ASP A 90 5.02 -8.59 52.12
N HIS A 91 3.72 -8.85 52.38
CA HIS A 91 3.16 -8.82 53.76
C HIS A 91 1.74 -9.42 53.90
N PHE A 92 1.49 -10.07 55.04
CA PHE A 92 0.20 -10.58 55.59
C PHE A 92 -0.45 -9.53 56.55
N PRO A 93 -1.63 -9.75 57.19
CA PRO A 93 -2.67 -10.80 57.09
C PRO A 93 -4.05 -10.17 56.72
N GLU A 94 -5.29 -10.62 57.03
CA GLU A 94 -5.84 -11.54 58.05
C GLU A 94 -7.32 -11.95 57.73
N ASP A 95 -7.74 -13.17 58.12
CA ASP A 95 -9.10 -13.62 58.50
C ASP A 95 -10.37 -13.41 57.58
N ASN A 96 -11.39 -14.29 57.52
CA ASN A 96 -11.86 -15.27 58.51
C ASN A 96 -12.81 -16.41 57.97
N GLN A 97 -12.65 -17.63 58.53
CA GLN A 97 -13.67 -18.66 58.94
C GLN A 97 -14.68 -19.42 58.01
N SER A 98 -14.96 -20.67 58.46
CA SER A 98 -16.01 -21.67 58.10
C SER A 98 -15.91 -22.39 56.73
N ALA A 99 -15.87 -23.73 56.56
CA ALA A 99 -16.44 -24.94 57.24
C ALA A 99 -17.87 -25.29 56.76
N SER A 100 -18.30 -26.55 56.52
CA SER A 100 -17.72 -27.89 56.86
C SER A 100 -18.31 -29.07 56.04
N ASN A 101 -17.60 -30.21 55.96
CA ASN A 101 -18.11 -31.62 55.94
C ASN A 101 -19.00 -32.10 54.72
N ASN A 102 -19.08 -33.39 54.33
CA ASN A 102 -18.44 -34.63 54.79
C ASN A 102 -18.49 -35.81 53.76
N GLN A 103 -17.82 -36.92 54.10
CA GLN A 103 -18.10 -38.34 53.74
C GLN A 103 -17.62 -38.97 52.39
N GLU A 104 -16.49 -39.67 52.54
CA GLU A 104 -15.96 -40.87 51.87
C GLU A 104 -16.69 -42.17 52.37
N PRO A 105 -16.29 -43.44 52.07
CA PRO A 105 -15.42 -44.05 51.02
C PRO A 105 -16.16 -45.29 50.40
N PRO A 106 -15.53 -46.42 49.96
CA PRO A 106 -14.14 -46.79 49.54
C PRO A 106 -14.12 -47.37 48.10
N VAL A 107 -13.14 -48.10 47.52
CA VAL A 107 -11.81 -48.70 47.88
C VAL A 107 -10.86 -48.48 46.65
N GLU A 108 -9.71 -49.12 46.32
CA GLU A 108 -8.97 -50.30 46.81
C GLU A 108 -7.41 -50.15 46.67
N GLU A 109 -6.74 -51.00 45.89
CA GLU A 109 -5.31 -51.33 45.95
C GLU A 109 -4.70 -51.66 44.54
N ALA A 110 -3.38 -51.64 44.27
CA ALA A 110 -2.24 -51.05 44.98
C ALA A 110 -0.92 -50.94 44.13
N LYS A 111 -0.23 -49.79 44.27
CA LYS A 111 1.22 -49.59 44.58
C LYS A 111 2.36 -50.29 43.77
N LYS A 112 3.20 -49.44 43.12
CA LYS A 112 4.72 -49.37 43.24
C LYS A 112 5.58 -50.55 42.63
N LYS A 113 6.91 -50.48 42.35
CA LYS A 113 7.94 -49.41 42.19
C LYS A 113 9.26 -49.91 41.48
N THR A 114 9.91 -49.04 40.70
CA THR A 114 11.39 -48.81 40.50
C THR A 114 12.48 -49.91 40.29
N THR A 115 13.19 -49.77 39.15
CA THR A 115 14.68 -49.69 38.94
C THR A 115 15.68 -50.89 38.87
N ARG A 116 16.62 -50.71 37.92
CA ARG A 116 18.08 -51.03 37.87
C ARG A 116 18.59 -52.33 37.16
N LYS A 117 19.86 -52.23 36.69
CA LYS A 117 20.59 -53.15 35.77
C LYS A 117 21.56 -54.08 36.53
N ARG A 118 21.85 -55.29 36.01
CA ARG A 118 23.19 -55.68 35.46
C ARG A 118 23.33 -57.15 34.96
N VAL A 119 23.92 -57.30 33.76
CA VAL A 119 24.98 -58.25 33.34
C VAL A 119 24.81 -59.77 33.50
N SER A 120 24.72 -60.49 32.37
CA SER A 120 25.63 -61.57 31.88
C SER A 120 24.99 -62.32 30.69
N GLY A 121 25.70 -62.90 29.70
CA GLY A 121 27.12 -62.74 29.30
C GLY A 121 27.55 -63.78 28.24
N ASN A 122 28.23 -63.31 27.16
CA ASN A 122 29.01 -64.09 26.15
C ASN A 122 28.26 -65.16 25.33
N ASP A 123 28.71 -65.61 24.14
CA ASP A 123 29.78 -65.24 23.19
C ASP A 123 29.28 -65.62 21.76
N SER A 124 29.85 -65.30 20.60
CA SER A 124 31.09 -64.65 20.13
C SER A 124 30.78 -63.98 18.74
N ALA A 125 31.64 -63.60 17.78
CA ALA A 125 33.09 -63.74 17.55
C ALA A 125 33.64 -62.57 16.68
N THR A 126 34.91 -62.65 16.25
CA THR A 126 35.67 -61.64 15.45
C THR A 126 36.74 -62.39 14.59
N PRO A 127 37.74 -61.81 13.87
CA PRO A 127 38.20 -60.40 13.72
C PRO A 127 38.46 -59.99 12.22
N ASN A 128 39.23 -58.96 11.79
CA ASN A 128 40.15 -58.03 12.47
C ASN A 128 40.34 -56.65 11.77
N LYS A 129 41.26 -55.88 12.36
CA LYS A 129 41.89 -54.57 12.09
C LYS A 129 42.82 -54.54 10.83
N LYS A 130 43.52 -53.45 10.41
CA LYS A 130 43.96 -52.21 11.10
C LYS A 130 44.37 -51.07 10.12
N ARG A 131 44.56 -49.84 10.62
CA ARG A 131 45.24 -48.69 9.97
C ARG A 131 46.75 -48.94 9.77
N ASN A 132 47.39 -48.30 8.78
CA ASN A 132 48.39 -47.24 9.03
C ASN A 132 48.84 -46.43 7.78
N THR A 133 49.69 -45.42 8.01
CA THR A 133 50.18 -44.40 7.06
C THR A 133 51.50 -44.78 6.36
N GLY A 134 51.78 -44.17 5.19
CA GLY A 134 53.04 -44.23 4.47
C GLY A 134 52.95 -43.54 3.09
N GLY A 135 54.07 -43.15 2.47
CA GLY A 135 54.05 -42.54 1.13
C GLY A 135 55.42 -42.18 0.54
N ARG A 136 55.42 -41.48 -0.60
CA ARG A 136 56.54 -40.78 -1.31
C ARG A 136 57.43 -41.59 -2.29
N ALA A 137 57.06 -41.58 -3.58
CA ALA A 137 57.95 -41.56 -4.77
C ALA A 137 57.11 -41.14 -6.02
N LYS A 138 57.32 -39.97 -6.65
CA LYS A 138 58.31 -39.58 -7.69
C LYS A 138 58.11 -40.20 -9.09
N LYS A 139 57.80 -39.34 -10.09
CA LYS A 139 57.86 -39.60 -11.55
C LYS A 139 59.31 -39.71 -12.06
N PRO A 140 59.51 -40.35 -13.23
CA PRO A 140 59.89 -39.66 -14.48
C PRO A 140 58.98 -40.08 -15.68
N LYS A 141 59.16 -39.69 -16.95
CA LYS A 141 59.46 -38.41 -17.65
C LYS A 141 59.40 -38.69 -19.18
N GLY A 142 59.01 -37.72 -20.03
CA GLY A 142 58.96 -37.85 -21.51
C GLY A 142 57.64 -38.43 -22.06
N SER A 143 57.21 -38.12 -23.29
CA SER A 143 57.71 -37.14 -24.29
C SER A 143 56.60 -36.73 -25.27
N ASP A 144 56.61 -35.46 -25.71
CA ASP A 144 56.76 -34.97 -27.10
C ASP A 144 56.34 -35.90 -28.28
N CYS A 145 55.77 -35.43 -29.41
CA CYS A 145 55.56 -34.04 -29.90
C CYS A 145 54.39 -33.92 -30.94
N ASP A 146 54.53 -33.01 -31.92
CA ASP A 146 53.71 -32.76 -33.14
C ASP A 146 52.40 -31.95 -32.90
N ASP A 147 51.95 -30.97 -33.69
CA ASP A 147 52.43 -30.11 -34.80
C ASP A 147 51.35 -28.98 -34.96
N ALA A 148 51.42 -27.80 -35.60
CA ALA A 148 52.35 -26.89 -36.28
C ALA A 148 51.48 -25.68 -36.81
N ALA A 149 52.08 -24.59 -37.35
CA ALA A 149 51.43 -23.39 -37.98
C ALA A 149 50.53 -22.50 -37.05
N GLU A 150 50.51 -21.16 -37.06
CA GLU A 150 50.62 -20.05 -38.07
C GLU A 150 49.30 -19.65 -38.77
N GLY A 151 49.03 -18.33 -38.92
CA GLY A 151 48.02 -17.78 -39.86
C GLY A 151 47.01 -16.71 -39.39
N GLU A 152 47.45 -15.44 -39.34
CA GLU A 152 46.81 -14.11 -39.64
C GLU A 152 45.26 -13.83 -39.75
N ALA A 153 44.97 -12.52 -39.96
CA ALA A 153 43.69 -11.82 -40.26
C ALA A 153 42.66 -11.71 -39.11
N GLN A 154 42.17 -10.54 -38.64
CA GLN A 154 41.85 -9.17 -39.14
C GLN A 154 40.35 -8.93 -39.39
N ASN A 155 39.86 -7.84 -38.77
CA ASN A 155 38.59 -7.14 -39.01
C ASN A 155 37.29 -7.94 -38.73
N GLU A 156 36.12 -7.30 -38.52
CA GLU A 156 35.78 -5.90 -38.75
C GLU A 156 34.93 -5.29 -37.61
N LYS A 157 34.88 -3.95 -37.53
CA LYS A 157 34.01 -3.23 -36.59
C LYS A 157 32.57 -3.26 -37.09
N ASN A 158 31.61 -3.44 -36.20
CA ASN A 158 30.24 -2.99 -36.43
C ASN A 158 29.87 -1.94 -35.38
N GLU A 159 29.32 -0.81 -35.83
CA GLU A 159 29.21 0.40 -35.03
C GLU A 159 28.01 0.35 -34.08
N THR A 160 28.25 0.58 -32.79
CA THR A 160 27.16 0.79 -31.83
C THR A 160 26.71 2.24 -31.92
N THR A 161 25.65 2.50 -32.68
CA THR A 161 25.09 3.86 -32.84
C THR A 161 24.42 4.32 -31.54
N VAL A 162 25.21 4.87 -30.62
CA VAL A 162 24.73 5.42 -29.34
C VAL A 162 24.04 6.76 -29.59
N ILE A 163 22.72 6.72 -29.79
CA ILE A 163 21.88 7.92 -29.84
C ILE A 163 21.81 8.54 -28.44
N LYS A 164 22.68 9.53 -28.16
CA LYS A 164 22.55 10.40 -26.99
C LYS A 164 21.46 11.44 -27.25
N THR A 165 20.33 11.31 -26.56
CA THR A 165 19.30 12.35 -26.50
C THR A 165 19.54 13.29 -25.29
N GLN A 166 18.80 14.40 -25.23
CA GLN A 166 18.97 15.45 -24.21
C GLN A 166 18.71 14.98 -22.75
N SER A 167 18.07 13.83 -22.54
CA SER A 167 17.84 13.26 -21.20
C SER A 167 18.96 12.34 -20.68
N GLY A 168 19.93 11.96 -21.53
CA GLY A 168 21.11 11.18 -21.13
C GLY A 168 20.86 9.74 -20.63
N ARG A 169 19.64 9.22 -20.81
CA ARG A 169 19.21 7.91 -20.27
C ARG A 169 19.72 6.74 -21.11
N THR A 170 20.13 5.64 -20.45
CA THR A 170 20.42 4.35 -21.10
C THR A 170 19.29 3.36 -20.78
N VAL A 171 18.76 2.63 -21.77
CA VAL A 171 17.68 1.67 -21.54
C VAL A 171 18.24 0.35 -21.00
N THR A 172 17.83 -0.02 -19.78
CA THR A 172 18.08 -1.33 -19.18
C THR A 172 17.11 -2.38 -19.71
N LYS A 173 17.54 -3.66 -19.73
CA LYS A 173 16.61 -4.79 -19.94
C LYS A 173 15.87 -5.04 -18.61
N PRO A 174 14.56 -5.35 -18.64
CA PRO A 174 13.79 -5.70 -17.44
C PRO A 174 14.49 -6.75 -16.59
N GLN A 175 14.70 -6.43 -15.31
CA GLN A 175 15.52 -7.26 -14.42
C GLN A 175 14.71 -8.21 -13.55
N LEU A 176 15.34 -9.36 -13.27
CA LEU A 176 14.72 -10.51 -12.62
C LEU A 176 15.08 -10.51 -11.13
N LEU A 177 14.15 -10.07 -10.28
CA LEU A 177 14.32 -10.19 -8.82
C LEU A 177 14.14 -11.66 -8.43
N THR A 178 15.15 -12.24 -7.77
CA THR A 178 15.15 -13.65 -7.36
C THR A 178 15.51 -13.79 -5.90
N ILE A 179 14.75 -14.60 -5.14
CA ILE A 179 15.24 -15.11 -3.86
C ILE A 179 16.49 -15.95 -4.10
N LYS A 180 17.59 -15.62 -3.41
CA LYS A 180 18.61 -16.60 -3.03
C LYS A 180 18.10 -17.31 -1.78
N ASN A 181 18.07 -18.64 -1.78
CA ASN A 181 17.72 -19.43 -0.60
C ASN A 181 18.88 -19.43 0.41
N ASP A 182 19.24 -18.25 0.93
CA ASP A 182 20.30 -18.07 1.91
C ASP A 182 19.74 -18.25 3.33
N GLU A 183 19.77 -19.48 3.86
CA GLU A 183 19.41 -19.81 5.25
C GLU A 183 20.32 -19.14 6.33
N LYS A 184 21.15 -18.16 5.95
CA LYS A 184 22.21 -17.56 6.78
C LYS A 184 22.35 -16.04 6.61
N ARG A 185 21.27 -15.29 6.88
CA ARG A 185 21.35 -13.90 7.34
C ARG A 185 20.53 -13.66 8.62
N ARG A 186 21.05 -14.18 9.74
CA ARG A 186 20.76 -13.69 11.09
C ARG A 186 22.04 -13.12 11.70
N SER A 187 22.15 -11.80 11.77
CA SER A 187 23.16 -11.10 12.56
C SER A 187 22.47 -10.39 13.72
N THR A 188 22.68 -10.90 14.94
CA THR A 188 22.10 -10.35 16.16
C THR A 188 22.85 -9.10 16.60
N THR A 189 22.20 -7.94 16.56
CA THR A 189 22.70 -6.73 17.23
C THR A 189 22.18 -6.69 18.66
N LYS A 190 22.99 -7.07 19.65
CA LYS A 190 22.68 -6.79 21.06
C LYS A 190 23.13 -5.37 21.42
N PRO A 191 22.43 -4.66 22.32
CA PRO A 191 22.93 -3.41 22.89
C PRO A 191 24.11 -3.70 23.82
N ASN A 192 25.15 -2.87 23.77
CA ASN A 192 26.24 -2.93 24.74
C ASN A 192 25.85 -2.14 25.99
N ALA A 193 25.76 -2.82 27.13
CA ALA A 193 25.75 -2.19 28.44
C ALA A 193 27.16 -1.74 28.84
N ALA A 194 27.26 -0.69 29.65
CA ALA A 194 28.54 -0.24 30.22
C ALA A 194 28.88 -1.01 31.51
N ALA A 195 30.17 -1.14 31.82
CA ALA A 195 30.70 -1.62 33.10
C ALA A 195 31.97 -0.83 33.47
N PRO A 196 32.31 -0.67 34.78
CA PRO A 196 33.28 0.33 35.24
C PRO A 196 34.62 -0.25 35.74
N GLU A 197 35.65 0.59 35.81
CA GLU A 197 36.90 0.50 36.61
C GLU A 197 37.75 1.76 36.30
N SER A 198 38.65 2.31 37.13
CA SER A 198 38.84 2.27 38.60
C SER A 198 39.72 3.48 39.02
N GLU A 199 39.77 3.81 40.31
CA GLU A 199 40.45 5.01 40.85
C GLU A 199 41.98 4.88 40.93
N LYS A 200 42.67 6.04 40.94
CA LYS A 200 43.92 6.24 41.72
C LYS A 200 44.32 7.72 41.83
N ASP A 201 44.66 8.12 43.05
CA ASP A 201 45.00 9.50 43.42
C ASP A 201 46.43 9.92 43.04
N VAL A 202 46.59 11.20 42.71
CA VAL A 202 47.74 12.03 43.13
C VAL A 202 47.20 13.43 43.47
N VAL A 203 47.58 13.97 44.63
CA VAL A 203 47.25 15.33 45.07
C VAL A 203 48.44 16.24 44.75
N ASP A 204 48.20 17.44 44.19
CA ASP A 204 49.14 18.56 44.33
C ASP A 204 48.46 19.94 44.20
N VAL A 205 49.17 21.00 44.58
CA VAL A 205 48.63 22.27 45.13
C VAL A 205 48.28 23.35 44.07
N GLU A 206 47.34 24.23 44.44
CA GLU A 206 46.87 25.39 43.67
C GLU A 206 47.97 26.35 43.19
N THR A 207 47.85 26.84 41.95
CA THR A 207 48.23 28.22 41.60
C THR A 207 47.23 28.82 40.61
N ALA A 208 46.61 29.95 40.98
CA ALA A 208 45.60 30.60 40.15
C ALA A 208 46.18 31.23 38.86
N LYS A 209 45.58 30.95 37.71
CA LYS A 209 45.85 31.60 36.42
C LYS A 209 44.53 31.95 35.70
N PRO A 210 44.50 33.03 34.90
CA PRO A 210 43.25 33.68 34.50
C PRO A 210 42.37 32.82 33.57
N CYS A 211 41.07 33.05 33.67
CA CYS A 211 40.03 32.34 32.94
C CYS A 211 40.23 32.41 31.41
N LYS A 212 40.79 31.33 30.85
CA LYS A 212 40.66 31.04 29.43
C LYS A 212 39.22 30.61 29.19
N LYS A 213 38.51 31.29 28.28
CA LYS A 213 37.26 30.77 27.71
C LYS A 213 37.54 29.39 27.14
N THR A 214 36.95 28.35 27.73
CA THR A 214 36.96 27.01 27.16
C THR A 214 36.31 27.06 25.79
N ALA A 215 37.00 26.54 24.77
CA ALA A 215 36.33 26.22 23.53
C ALA A 215 35.25 25.17 23.83
N PRO A 216 34.04 25.28 23.26
CA PRO A 216 32.99 24.30 23.51
C PRO A 216 33.49 22.91 23.07
N THR A 217 33.30 21.91 23.92
CA THR A 217 33.49 20.51 23.51
C THR A 217 32.52 20.23 22.35
N SER A 218 32.92 19.38 21.39
CA SER A 218 32.15 19.15 20.15
C SER A 218 30.68 18.79 20.41
N VAL A 219 30.41 17.95 21.41
CA VAL A 219 29.05 17.59 21.87
C VAL A 219 28.25 18.82 22.34
N SER A 220 28.88 19.78 23.03
CA SER A 220 28.21 21.02 23.45
C SER A 220 27.93 21.96 22.27
N ALA A 221 28.87 22.08 21.31
CA ALA A 221 28.67 22.87 20.10
C ALA A 221 27.54 22.30 19.23
N GLU A 222 27.47 20.97 19.09
CA GLU A 222 26.43 20.28 18.33
C GLU A 222 25.04 20.40 18.98
N LYS A 223 24.96 20.39 20.32
CA LYS A 223 23.70 20.64 21.04
C LYS A 223 23.23 22.09 20.90
N VAL A 224 24.14 23.06 20.83
CA VAL A 224 23.80 24.45 20.48
C VAL A 224 23.27 24.53 19.04
N ARG A 225 23.95 23.89 18.08
CA ARG A 225 23.51 23.82 16.67
C ARG A 225 22.11 23.20 16.52
N GLN A 226 21.81 22.13 17.25
CA GLN A 226 20.46 21.53 17.27
C GLN A 226 19.43 22.53 17.81
N THR A 227 19.75 23.23 18.89
CA THR A 227 18.85 24.23 19.52
C THR A 227 18.54 25.38 18.56
N GLU A 228 19.54 25.89 17.84
CA GLU A 228 19.37 26.90 16.80
C GLU A 228 18.51 26.40 15.63
N LEU A 229 18.72 25.15 15.18
CA LEU A 229 17.95 24.53 14.12
C LEU A 229 16.47 24.34 14.50
N ILE A 230 16.20 23.91 15.74
CA ILE A 230 14.85 23.80 16.30
C ILE A 230 14.18 25.18 16.36
N ALA A 231 14.87 26.21 16.82
CA ALA A 231 14.33 27.57 16.86
C ALA A 231 13.97 28.10 15.45
N GLN A 232 14.80 27.81 14.45
CA GLN A 232 14.51 28.14 13.04
C GLN A 232 13.32 27.35 12.51
N ASN A 233 13.23 26.04 12.80
CA ASN A 233 12.12 25.20 12.35
C ASN A 233 10.79 25.58 13.02
N ASN A 234 10.79 25.88 14.32
CA ASN A 234 9.63 26.40 15.04
C ASN A 234 9.10 27.70 14.42
N LYS A 235 9.99 28.60 13.96
CA LYS A 235 9.57 29.79 13.19
C LYS A 235 8.90 29.41 11.87
N ILE A 236 9.46 28.47 11.10
CA ILE A 236 8.85 27.99 9.84
C ILE A 236 7.47 27.37 10.09
N CYS A 237 7.32 26.59 11.16
CA CYS A 237 6.06 26.00 11.61
C CYS A 237 5.03 27.09 11.94
N ALA A 238 5.38 28.06 12.80
CA ALA A 238 4.49 29.15 13.21
C ALA A 238 3.97 30.00 12.05
N HIS A 239 4.79 30.26 11.02
CA HIS A 239 4.32 30.97 9.81
C HIS A 239 3.31 30.14 9.01
N ASN A 240 3.56 28.85 8.79
CA ASN A 240 2.63 28.00 8.04
C ASN A 240 1.32 27.78 8.79
N HIS A 241 1.37 27.69 10.13
CA HIS A 241 0.18 27.69 10.97
C HIS A 241 -0.72 28.90 10.73
N MET A 242 -0.17 30.12 10.63
CA MET A 242 -0.96 31.31 10.28
C MET A 242 -1.40 31.36 8.81
N GLN A 243 -0.62 30.81 7.88
CA GLN A 243 -0.86 30.91 6.43
C GLN A 243 -2.26 30.39 6.01
N GLN A 244 -2.80 29.41 6.70
CA GLN A 244 -4.17 28.90 6.48
C GLN A 244 -5.27 29.93 6.80
N TYR A 245 -5.06 30.78 7.80
CA TYR A 245 -6.09 31.67 8.36
C TYR A 245 -6.12 33.06 7.71
N LEU A 246 -5.09 33.42 6.94
CA LEU A 246 -5.01 34.71 6.24
C LEU A 246 -6.23 34.98 5.35
N ASN A 247 -6.79 33.95 4.71
CA ASN A 247 -7.99 34.09 3.87
C ASN A 247 -9.28 34.36 4.66
N LYS A 248 -9.31 34.13 5.98
CA LYS A 248 -10.43 34.51 6.86
C LYS A 248 -10.37 35.99 7.28
N CYS A 249 -9.21 36.64 7.14
CA CYS A 249 -9.00 38.04 7.53
C CYS A 249 -9.47 39.01 6.43
N SER A 250 -9.95 40.20 6.80
CA SER A 250 -10.38 41.21 5.81
C SER A 250 -9.21 41.73 4.98
N LYS A 251 -9.35 41.67 3.64
CA LYS A 251 -8.38 42.17 2.66
C LYS A 251 -8.24 43.69 2.65
N ASP A 252 -9.24 44.39 3.20
CA ASP A 252 -9.27 45.84 3.30
C ASP A 252 -8.54 46.37 4.55
N SER A 253 -8.11 45.47 5.46
CA SER A 253 -7.24 45.85 6.58
C SER A 253 -5.92 46.43 6.05
N SER A 254 -5.51 47.57 6.61
CA SER A 254 -4.27 48.26 6.25
C SER A 254 -3.02 47.38 6.39
N GLY A 255 -3.04 46.41 7.31
CA GLY A 255 -1.95 45.45 7.51
C GLY A 255 -2.01 44.19 6.65
N TYR A 256 -3.13 43.88 5.98
CA TYR A 256 -3.32 42.61 5.26
C TYR A 256 -2.21 42.34 4.23
N LYS A 257 -1.93 43.34 3.36
CA LYS A 257 -0.90 43.22 2.31
C LYS A 257 0.50 42.99 2.88
N ARG A 258 0.77 43.43 4.12
CA ARG A 258 2.04 43.20 4.80
C ARG A 258 2.09 41.82 5.44
N ALA A 259 1.01 41.36 6.07
CA ALA A 259 0.89 39.99 6.56
C ALA A 259 1.04 38.97 5.42
N GLU A 260 0.40 39.21 4.28
CA GLU A 260 0.57 38.41 3.05
C GLU A 260 2.03 38.35 2.59
N GLN A 261 2.73 39.49 2.50
CA GLN A 261 4.16 39.56 2.15
C GLN A 261 5.08 38.82 3.13
N ILE A 262 4.67 38.67 4.40
CA ILE A 262 5.41 37.93 5.42
C ILE A 262 5.18 36.43 5.22
N LEU A 263 3.91 35.99 5.22
CA LEU A 263 3.53 34.57 5.17
C LEU A 263 3.89 33.90 3.83
N LYS A 264 3.77 34.63 2.71
CA LYS A 264 4.11 34.15 1.35
C LYS A 264 5.57 33.69 1.18
N LYS A 265 6.47 34.04 2.09
CA LYS A 265 7.87 33.53 2.11
C LYS A 265 7.99 32.08 2.57
N TYR A 266 6.95 31.56 3.24
CA TYR A 266 6.93 30.24 3.88
C TYR A 266 5.99 29.25 3.18
N LYS A 267 5.03 29.75 2.39
CA LYS A 267 4.14 28.92 1.56
C LYS A 267 4.94 28.08 0.56
N GLU A 268 4.45 26.87 0.28
CA GLU A 268 4.91 26.00 -0.80
C GLU A 268 5.05 26.76 -2.14
N ARG A 269 6.13 26.46 -2.89
CA ARG A 269 6.37 27.06 -4.21
C ARG A 269 5.36 26.52 -5.23
N PRO A 270 5.00 27.26 -6.29
CA PRO A 270 4.05 26.77 -7.29
C PRO A 270 4.46 25.41 -7.88
N LEU A 271 3.57 24.42 -7.77
CA LEU A 271 3.81 23.05 -8.20
C LEU A 271 3.24 22.80 -9.60
N PRO A 272 3.87 21.94 -10.42
CA PRO A 272 3.45 21.70 -11.80
C PRO A 272 2.13 20.92 -11.88
N PHE A 273 1.19 21.46 -12.66
CA PHE A 273 -0.06 20.80 -13.00
C PHE A 273 -0.44 21.14 -14.45
N CYS A 274 -1.28 20.31 -15.06
CA CYS A 274 -1.91 20.59 -16.34
C CYS A 274 -3.42 20.40 -16.19
N GLU A 275 -4.21 21.39 -16.57
CA GLU A 275 -5.66 21.27 -16.61
C GLU A 275 -6.07 20.55 -17.89
N ILE A 276 -6.83 19.45 -17.74
CA ILE A 276 -7.18 18.52 -18.82
C ILE A 276 -8.72 18.39 -18.86
N PRO A 277 -9.37 18.50 -20.03
CA PRO A 277 -10.79 18.17 -20.17
C PRO A 277 -11.03 16.69 -19.85
N ILE A 278 -12.09 16.36 -19.09
CA ILE A 278 -12.37 14.97 -18.68
C ILE A 278 -12.56 13.99 -19.87
N SER A 279 -12.95 14.52 -21.05
CA SER A 279 -13.09 13.78 -22.31
C SER A 279 -11.77 13.56 -23.06
N ALA A 280 -10.65 14.13 -22.61
CA ALA A 280 -9.35 13.98 -23.25
C ALA A 280 -8.79 12.55 -23.10
N VAL A 281 -8.06 12.09 -24.11
CA VAL A 281 -7.46 10.76 -24.14
C VAL A 281 -5.98 10.86 -23.82
N HIS A 282 -5.60 10.50 -22.59
CA HIS A 282 -4.20 10.41 -22.20
C HIS A 282 -3.46 9.35 -23.05
N PRO A 283 -2.18 9.56 -23.46
CA PRO A 283 -1.51 8.70 -24.44
C PRO A 283 -1.38 7.22 -24.04
N ASP A 284 -1.36 6.94 -22.73
CA ASP A 284 -1.26 5.58 -22.18
C ASP A 284 -2.63 4.93 -21.87
N ARG A 285 -3.76 5.56 -22.22
CA ARG A 285 -5.12 5.04 -21.92
C ARG A 285 -5.34 3.61 -22.41
N GLN A 286 -4.75 3.22 -23.54
CA GLN A 286 -4.86 1.85 -24.09
C GLN A 286 -3.75 0.90 -23.60
N ASN A 287 -2.75 1.40 -22.89
CA ASN A 287 -1.55 0.68 -22.48
C ASN A 287 -0.97 1.36 -21.22
N TYR A 288 -1.58 1.13 -20.06
CA TYR A 288 -1.29 1.81 -18.79
C TYR A 288 0.21 1.95 -18.51
N ARG A 289 0.71 3.19 -18.39
CA ARG A 289 2.14 3.53 -18.23
C ARG A 289 3.09 2.86 -19.24
N ASN A 290 2.60 2.52 -20.43
CA ASN A 290 3.24 1.68 -21.44
C ASN A 290 3.61 0.23 -20.98
N ALA A 291 3.10 -0.19 -19.82
CA ALA A 291 3.41 -1.46 -19.15
C ALA A 291 2.36 -2.58 -19.38
N GLY A 292 1.21 -2.29 -20.00
CA GLY A 292 0.14 -3.27 -20.24
C GLY A 292 0.60 -4.49 -21.05
N ASP A 293 1.42 -4.26 -22.08
CA ASP A 293 1.97 -5.32 -22.94
C ASP A 293 3.05 -6.18 -22.24
N PHE A 294 3.61 -5.67 -21.13
CA PHE A 294 4.47 -6.42 -20.19
C PHE A 294 3.61 -7.21 -19.19
N LEU A 295 2.64 -6.54 -18.56
CA LEU A 295 1.70 -7.12 -17.59
C LEU A 295 0.95 -8.33 -18.17
N LEU A 296 0.45 -8.23 -19.40
CA LEU A 296 -0.29 -9.32 -20.06
C LEU A 296 0.58 -10.58 -20.24
N LYS A 297 1.84 -10.40 -20.64
CA LYS A 297 2.83 -11.49 -20.78
C LYS A 297 3.25 -12.06 -19.42
N LEU A 298 3.17 -11.26 -18.36
CA LEU A 298 3.51 -11.67 -17.00
C LEU A 298 2.42 -12.53 -16.34
N VAL A 299 1.13 -12.18 -16.51
CA VAL A 299 0.02 -12.80 -15.75
C VAL A 299 -0.77 -13.84 -16.54
N ALA A 300 -1.03 -13.59 -17.84
CA ALA A 300 -1.78 -14.48 -18.73
C ALA A 300 -1.04 -14.74 -20.06
N PRO A 301 0.22 -15.25 -20.02
CA PRO A 301 1.00 -15.57 -21.21
C PRO A 301 0.32 -16.59 -22.12
N VAL A 302 0.80 -16.67 -23.36
CA VAL A 302 0.50 -17.82 -24.24
C VAL A 302 1.05 -19.10 -23.60
N PRO A 303 0.33 -20.24 -23.64
CA PRO A 303 0.79 -21.49 -23.05
C PRO A 303 2.16 -21.91 -23.59
N SER A 304 3.09 -22.17 -22.66
CA SER A 304 4.45 -22.60 -22.96
C SER A 304 4.56 -24.12 -22.97
N ASP A 305 5.46 -24.65 -23.79
CA ASP A 305 5.82 -26.06 -23.75
C ASP A 305 6.55 -26.41 -22.45
N PHE A 306 5.97 -27.33 -21.66
CA PHE A 306 6.55 -27.80 -20.40
C PHE A 306 7.92 -28.48 -20.58
N SER A 307 8.26 -29.02 -21.77
CA SER A 307 9.60 -29.56 -22.02
C SER A 307 10.72 -28.51 -21.85
N LYS A 308 10.36 -27.23 -21.99
CA LYS A 308 11.23 -26.05 -21.86
C LYS A 308 11.14 -25.40 -20.47
N ALA A 309 10.41 -26.00 -19.54
CA ALA A 309 10.40 -25.58 -18.15
C ALA A 309 11.75 -25.83 -17.49
N SER A 310 12.20 -24.90 -16.63
CA SER A 310 13.45 -25.08 -15.89
C SER A 310 13.24 -26.09 -14.74
N ASN A 311 13.90 -27.24 -14.86
CA ASN A 311 13.61 -28.50 -14.13
C ASN A 311 13.93 -28.49 -12.62
N LEU A 312 13.28 -27.62 -11.85
CA LEU A 312 13.22 -27.73 -10.40
C LEU A 312 12.21 -28.81 -9.99
N LYS A 313 12.72 -29.91 -9.41
CA LYS A 313 11.87 -30.84 -8.66
C LYS A 313 11.63 -30.27 -7.27
N GLY A 314 10.40 -29.85 -7.00
CA GLY A 314 9.93 -29.50 -5.65
C GLY A 314 9.84 -30.72 -4.74
N ASN A 315 9.63 -30.47 -3.45
CA ASN A 315 9.39 -31.52 -2.47
C ASN A 315 7.89 -31.87 -2.46
N ALA A 316 7.52 -33.08 -2.87
CA ALA A 316 6.13 -33.52 -2.92
C ALA A 316 5.42 -33.59 -1.54
N GLN A 317 6.15 -33.42 -0.43
CA GLN A 317 5.63 -33.26 0.95
C GLN A 317 5.30 -31.80 1.31
N LYS A 318 5.54 -30.84 0.39
CA LYS A 318 5.22 -29.41 0.53
C LYS A 318 4.51 -28.91 -0.73
N CYS A 319 3.45 -28.11 -0.58
CA CYS A 319 2.88 -27.37 -1.71
C CYS A 319 3.89 -26.29 -2.18
N PRO A 320 4.10 -26.06 -3.49
CA PRO A 320 4.80 -24.86 -3.93
C PRO A 320 3.97 -23.61 -3.60
N GLU A 321 4.62 -22.45 -3.60
CA GLU A 321 3.90 -21.19 -3.40
C GLU A 321 2.95 -20.92 -4.58
N LEU A 322 1.74 -20.44 -4.28
CA LEU A 322 0.86 -19.87 -5.31
C LEU A 322 1.54 -18.61 -5.87
N LEU A 323 1.81 -18.63 -7.16
CA LEU A 323 2.33 -17.49 -7.92
C LEU A 323 1.34 -17.18 -9.05
N GLN A 324 0.87 -15.94 -9.11
CA GLN A 324 -0.07 -15.42 -10.10
C GLN A 324 0.62 -14.94 -11.38
N THR A 325 1.95 -14.84 -11.38
CA THR A 325 2.81 -14.42 -12.49
C THR A 325 3.64 -15.57 -13.07
N GLY A 326 4.37 -15.32 -14.17
CA GLY A 326 5.26 -16.30 -14.80
C GLY A 326 4.52 -17.24 -15.77
N LYS A 327 5.23 -18.23 -16.33
CA LYS A 327 4.67 -19.07 -17.41
C LYS A 327 3.47 -19.92 -16.98
N LEU A 328 2.54 -20.11 -17.92
CA LEU A 328 1.53 -21.16 -17.90
C LEU A 328 1.94 -22.29 -18.86
N PHE A 329 1.58 -23.52 -18.52
CA PHE A 329 1.78 -24.72 -19.36
C PHE A 329 0.45 -25.34 -19.84
N VAL A 330 -0.65 -24.64 -19.60
CA VAL A 330 -2.02 -24.99 -19.97
C VAL A 330 -2.71 -23.78 -20.61
N ASP A 331 -3.70 -24.03 -21.46
CA ASP A 331 -4.54 -22.99 -22.04
C ASP A 331 -5.74 -22.73 -21.13
N CYS A 332 -5.74 -21.67 -20.33
CA CYS A 332 -6.84 -21.41 -19.39
C CYS A 332 -8.18 -21.07 -20.06
N TRP A 333 -8.22 -20.89 -21.39
CA TRP A 333 -9.47 -20.85 -22.17
C TRP A 333 -9.84 -22.24 -22.70
N LYS A 334 -8.87 -22.99 -23.26
CA LYS A 334 -9.11 -24.26 -23.96
C LYS A 334 -8.86 -25.55 -23.16
N ASP A 335 -8.47 -25.46 -21.89
CA ASP A 335 -8.27 -26.62 -21.03
C ASP A 335 -9.39 -26.73 -20.00
N SER A 336 -9.76 -27.98 -19.74
CA SER A 336 -10.73 -28.32 -18.71
C SER A 336 -10.11 -28.23 -17.31
N ALA A 337 -10.94 -27.93 -16.31
CA ALA A 337 -10.60 -28.06 -14.89
C ALA A 337 -10.04 -29.46 -14.60
N TRP A 338 -10.60 -30.49 -15.25
CA TRP A 338 -10.14 -31.86 -15.16
C TRP A 338 -8.73 -32.08 -15.72
N LYS A 339 -8.37 -31.44 -16.84
CA LYS A 339 -7.00 -31.45 -17.37
C LYS A 339 -6.03 -30.71 -16.43
N ILE A 340 -6.45 -29.55 -15.89
CA ILE A 340 -5.66 -28.76 -14.93
C ILE A 340 -5.38 -29.59 -13.67
N ILE A 341 -6.41 -30.22 -13.07
CA ILE A 341 -6.28 -31.11 -11.90
C ILE A 341 -5.38 -32.30 -12.23
N LYS A 342 -5.58 -33.00 -13.36
CA LYS A 342 -4.77 -34.16 -13.78
C LYS A 342 -3.29 -33.82 -14.02
N LEU A 343 -2.97 -32.57 -14.36
CA LEU A 343 -1.59 -32.08 -14.45
C LEU A 343 -1.02 -31.70 -13.07
N ALA A 344 -1.79 -31.00 -12.24
CA ALA A 344 -1.39 -30.62 -10.89
C ALA A 344 -1.19 -31.83 -9.95
N GLN A 345 -2.04 -32.86 -10.05
CA GLN A 345 -1.90 -34.13 -9.31
C GLN A 345 -0.55 -34.81 -9.52
N GLN A 346 0.11 -34.61 -10.67
CA GLN A 346 1.42 -35.20 -10.93
C GLN A 346 2.51 -34.63 -10.02
N TYR A 347 2.33 -33.44 -9.44
CA TYR A 347 3.24 -32.90 -8.42
C TYR A 347 3.41 -33.86 -7.24
N LYS A 348 2.31 -34.52 -6.81
CA LYS A 348 2.30 -35.49 -5.70
C LYS A 348 3.33 -36.61 -5.85
N ASN A 349 3.63 -37.02 -7.10
CA ASN A 349 4.53 -38.13 -7.41
C ASN A 349 5.88 -37.67 -8.01
N THR A 350 5.96 -36.46 -8.57
CA THR A 350 7.12 -36.01 -9.37
C THR A 350 7.84 -34.79 -8.78
N GLY A 351 7.19 -34.03 -7.90
CA GLY A 351 7.64 -32.71 -7.47
C GLY A 351 7.57 -31.63 -8.57
N GLN A 352 7.01 -31.92 -9.75
CA GLN A 352 6.95 -30.98 -10.87
C GLN A 352 5.55 -30.38 -11.01
N ASN A 353 5.42 -29.06 -10.92
CA ASN A 353 4.20 -28.36 -11.29
C ASN A 353 4.12 -28.28 -12.83
N LYS A 354 3.09 -28.90 -13.40
CA LYS A 354 2.84 -28.95 -14.86
C LYS A 354 1.71 -28.03 -15.32
N VAL A 355 1.31 -27.07 -14.49
CA VAL A 355 0.29 -26.06 -14.80
C VAL A 355 0.90 -24.67 -14.90
N TYR A 356 1.77 -24.29 -13.96
CA TYR A 356 2.44 -22.98 -13.96
C TYR A 356 3.88 -23.03 -13.42
N GLU A 357 4.66 -21.99 -13.69
CA GLU A 357 6.05 -21.88 -13.27
C GLU A 357 6.18 -21.45 -11.79
N SER A 358 6.44 -22.40 -10.90
CA SER A 358 6.62 -22.15 -9.46
C SER A 358 8.00 -21.61 -9.04
N GLN A 359 8.66 -20.81 -9.88
CA GLN A 359 9.88 -20.09 -9.48
C GLN A 359 9.51 -18.76 -8.84
N ASN A 360 9.72 -18.62 -7.53
CA ASN A 360 9.48 -17.37 -6.80
C ASN A 360 10.49 -16.29 -7.25
N LYS A 361 10.09 -15.56 -8.28
CA LYS A 361 10.85 -14.55 -9.01
C LYS A 361 9.86 -13.51 -9.51
N VAL A 362 10.22 -12.25 -9.42
CA VAL A 362 9.32 -11.14 -9.79
C VAL A 362 10.05 -10.20 -10.75
N MET A 363 9.30 -9.63 -11.68
CA MET A 363 9.77 -8.61 -12.60
C MET A 363 8.78 -7.45 -12.57
N PHE A 364 9.30 -6.23 -12.51
CA PHE A 364 8.54 -5.00 -12.68
C PHE A 364 8.80 -4.43 -14.10
N PRO A 365 7.94 -3.53 -14.60
CA PRO A 365 8.23 -2.81 -15.85
C PRO A 365 9.49 -1.94 -15.73
N GLU A 366 10.02 -1.53 -16.88
CA GLU A 366 11.03 -0.48 -17.03
C GLU A 366 10.40 0.71 -17.77
N PRO A 367 10.80 1.98 -17.51
CA PRO A 367 10.25 3.14 -18.20
C PRO A 367 10.51 3.18 -19.71
N SER A 368 9.52 3.63 -20.48
CA SER A 368 9.59 3.74 -21.94
C SER A 368 9.89 5.16 -22.40
N ILE A 369 11.01 5.36 -23.12
CA ILE A 369 11.38 6.65 -23.72
C ILE A 369 10.29 7.19 -24.67
N LEU A 370 9.60 6.29 -25.39
CA LEU A 370 8.46 6.68 -26.24
C LEU A 370 7.22 7.08 -25.42
N GLY A 371 7.07 6.54 -24.21
CA GLY A 371 6.04 6.95 -23.27
C GLY A 371 6.27 8.37 -22.76
N GLU A 372 7.49 8.64 -22.26
CA GLU A 372 7.92 9.97 -21.78
C GLU A 372 7.71 11.06 -22.85
N ALA A 373 8.07 10.78 -24.11
CA ALA A 373 7.91 11.73 -25.22
C ALA A 373 6.43 12.03 -25.57
N ASN A 374 5.59 11.00 -25.61
CA ASN A 374 4.16 11.16 -25.92
C ASN A 374 3.41 11.93 -24.80
N GLU A 375 3.80 11.69 -23.54
CA GLU A 375 3.24 12.38 -22.36
C GLU A 375 3.66 13.85 -22.33
N ASP A 376 4.91 14.17 -22.67
CA ASP A 376 5.39 15.54 -22.83
C ASP A 376 4.64 16.33 -23.91
N ASP A 377 4.46 15.76 -25.10
CA ASP A 377 3.71 16.43 -26.19
C ASP A 377 2.20 16.52 -25.88
N PHE A 378 1.61 15.58 -25.13
CA PHE A 378 0.22 15.66 -24.66
C PHE A 378 0.02 16.84 -23.69
N PHE A 379 0.84 16.95 -22.64
CA PHE A 379 0.73 18.07 -21.69
C PHE A 379 0.98 19.42 -22.37
N LYS A 380 1.93 19.47 -23.31
CA LYS A 380 2.23 20.65 -24.13
C LYS A 380 1.09 21.03 -25.08
N PHE A 381 0.39 20.05 -25.67
CA PHE A 381 -0.83 20.30 -26.46
C PHE A 381 -1.95 20.91 -25.60
N HIS A 382 -2.06 20.47 -24.33
CA HIS A 382 -2.96 21.06 -23.33
C HIS A 382 -2.40 22.34 -22.64
N GLY A 383 -1.35 22.95 -23.18
CA GLY A 383 -0.86 24.27 -22.78
C GLY A 383 0.14 24.30 -21.62
N TYR A 384 0.48 23.15 -21.02
CA TYR A 384 1.55 23.09 -20.03
C TYR A 384 2.92 23.39 -20.67
N SER A 385 3.73 24.19 -19.99
CA SER A 385 5.10 24.53 -20.40
C SER A 385 6.07 24.13 -19.29
N LYS A 386 7.04 23.26 -19.59
CA LYS A 386 8.04 22.82 -18.61
C LYS A 386 8.87 24.02 -18.10
N PRO A 387 9.18 24.08 -16.78
CA PRO A 387 10.03 25.14 -16.23
C PRO A 387 11.41 25.18 -16.89
N THR A 388 11.83 26.37 -17.34
CA THR A 388 13.20 26.62 -17.83
C THR A 388 14.16 27.02 -16.72
N THR A 389 13.62 27.47 -15.58
CA THR A 389 14.34 27.93 -14.38
C THR A 389 13.99 27.06 -13.16
N GLY A 390 14.81 27.13 -12.11
CA GLY A 390 14.74 26.24 -10.94
C GLY A 390 15.86 25.19 -10.94
N ASP A 391 15.81 24.25 -9.99
CA ASP A 391 16.79 23.17 -9.90
C ASP A 391 16.48 22.04 -10.91
N GLU A 392 17.51 21.27 -11.28
CA GLU A 392 17.40 20.21 -12.30
C GLU A 392 16.40 19.08 -11.95
N HIS A 393 16.09 18.88 -10.67
CA HIS A 393 15.05 17.93 -10.27
C HIS A 393 13.64 18.51 -10.52
N GLU A 394 13.46 19.82 -10.36
CA GLU A 394 12.18 20.51 -10.52
C GLU A 394 11.76 20.60 -11.99
N LYS A 395 12.73 20.88 -12.88
CA LYS A 395 12.54 20.88 -14.34
C LYS A 395 12.17 19.49 -14.89
N LYS A 396 12.52 18.43 -14.17
CA LYS A 396 12.22 17.03 -14.51
C LYS A 396 10.88 16.54 -13.97
N ARG A 397 10.21 17.28 -13.07
CA ARG A 397 8.88 16.90 -12.57
C ARG A 397 7.89 16.84 -13.73
N LEU A 398 7.08 15.78 -13.76
CA LEU A 398 5.86 15.77 -14.56
C LEU A 398 4.80 16.62 -13.86
N PRO A 399 3.90 17.28 -14.62
CA PRO A 399 2.71 17.89 -14.03
C PRO A 399 1.74 16.80 -13.57
N VAL A 400 0.95 17.07 -12.53
CA VAL A 400 -0.24 16.26 -12.27
C VAL A 400 -1.35 16.66 -13.25
N THR A 401 -2.13 15.68 -13.72
CA THR A 401 -3.38 15.98 -14.43
C THR A 401 -4.42 16.51 -13.44
N VAL A 402 -5.01 17.65 -13.75
CA VAL A 402 -6.14 18.26 -13.03
C VAL A 402 -7.38 18.24 -13.91
N ILE A 403 -8.45 17.64 -13.39
CA ILE A 403 -9.80 17.72 -13.96
C ILE A 403 -10.59 18.71 -13.09
N ARG A 404 -11.30 19.67 -13.71
CA ARG A 404 -12.31 20.47 -12.98
C ARG A 404 -13.65 19.76 -12.95
N SER A 405 -14.23 19.58 -11.77
CA SER A 405 -15.60 19.11 -11.63
C SER A 405 -16.60 20.25 -11.81
N THR A 406 -17.70 19.98 -12.50
CA THR A 406 -18.90 20.81 -12.54
C THR A 406 -20.11 19.97 -12.14
N LYS A 407 -21.25 20.64 -11.84
CA LYS A 407 -22.52 19.95 -11.56
C LYS A 407 -23.02 19.11 -12.75
N ASP A 408 -22.57 19.46 -13.96
CA ASP A 408 -22.92 18.80 -15.22
C ASP A 408 -21.91 17.70 -15.63
N THR A 409 -20.84 17.49 -14.84
CA THR A 409 -19.82 16.46 -15.09
C THR A 409 -20.38 15.09 -14.71
N LYS A 410 -20.38 14.15 -15.66
CA LYS A 410 -21.10 12.88 -15.53
C LYS A 410 -20.26 11.75 -14.95
N ASP A 411 -20.95 10.81 -14.33
CA ASP A 411 -20.35 9.67 -13.63
C ASP A 411 -19.74 8.67 -14.62
N GLU A 412 -20.26 8.61 -15.86
CA GLU A 412 -19.65 7.87 -16.96
C GLU A 412 -18.34 8.50 -17.45
N ASP A 413 -18.23 9.84 -17.48
CA ASP A 413 -17.01 10.54 -17.89
C ASP A 413 -15.88 10.30 -16.88
N TYR A 414 -16.21 10.34 -15.57
CA TYR A 414 -15.30 9.89 -14.51
C TYR A 414 -14.86 8.44 -14.73
N THR A 415 -15.80 7.52 -14.95
CA THR A 415 -15.50 6.10 -15.17
C THR A 415 -14.61 5.89 -16.41
N ALA A 416 -14.86 6.64 -17.48
CA ALA A 416 -14.14 6.57 -18.75
C ALA A 416 -12.70 7.09 -18.66
N PHE A 417 -12.44 8.09 -17.80
CA PHE A 417 -11.10 8.63 -17.56
C PHE A 417 -10.31 7.80 -16.54
N PHE A 418 -10.86 7.62 -15.33
CA PHE A 418 -10.12 7.11 -14.18
C PHE A 418 -9.83 5.60 -14.24
N SER A 419 -10.56 4.83 -15.05
CA SER A 419 -10.30 3.41 -15.32
C SER A 419 -8.88 3.08 -15.82
N HIS A 420 -8.15 4.08 -16.35
CA HIS A 420 -6.80 3.93 -16.89
C HIS A 420 -5.80 4.98 -16.32
N CYS A 421 -6.19 5.74 -15.30
CA CYS A 421 -5.38 6.81 -14.72
C CYS A 421 -4.34 6.26 -13.73
N SER A 422 -3.12 6.81 -13.70
CA SER A 422 -2.08 6.46 -12.70
C SER A 422 -2.08 7.41 -11.50
N ILE A 423 -2.24 8.72 -11.72
CA ILE A 423 -2.63 9.69 -10.69
C ILE A 423 -3.22 10.97 -11.32
N ALA A 424 -4.28 11.51 -10.72
CA ALA A 424 -4.86 12.79 -11.10
C ALA A 424 -5.63 13.43 -9.93
N VAL A 425 -5.84 14.75 -10.01
CA VAL A 425 -6.66 15.54 -9.09
C VAL A 425 -7.98 15.91 -9.76
N VAL A 426 -9.09 15.80 -9.04
CA VAL A 426 -10.37 16.41 -9.39
C VAL A 426 -10.55 17.65 -8.50
N GLU A 427 -10.28 18.83 -9.06
CA GLU A 427 -10.60 20.11 -8.43
C GLU A 427 -12.11 20.34 -8.40
N ASP A 428 -12.56 21.13 -7.41
CA ASP A 428 -13.95 21.56 -7.22
C ASP A 428 -14.98 20.43 -7.00
N PHE A 429 -14.53 19.17 -6.83
CA PHE A 429 -15.35 17.96 -6.68
C PHE A 429 -16.41 18.06 -5.58
N GLY A 430 -16.02 18.48 -4.37
CA GLY A 430 -16.93 18.62 -3.23
C GLY A 430 -18.07 19.61 -3.51
N ALA A 431 -17.74 20.77 -4.08
CA ALA A 431 -18.70 21.81 -4.43
C ALA A 431 -19.60 21.42 -5.61
N ALA A 432 -19.07 20.66 -6.57
CA ALA A 432 -19.82 20.14 -7.71
C ALA A 432 -20.80 19.02 -7.31
N ARG A 433 -20.41 18.10 -6.42
CA ARG A 433 -21.27 17.01 -5.92
C ARG A 433 -22.12 17.40 -4.71
N GLY A 434 -21.90 18.58 -4.12
CA GLY A 434 -22.65 19.08 -2.97
C GLY A 434 -22.36 18.30 -1.68
N ILE A 435 -21.11 17.90 -1.48
CA ILE A 435 -20.66 17.17 -0.28
C ILE A 435 -20.59 18.13 0.93
N ASP A 436 -21.05 17.66 2.08
CA ASP A 436 -20.99 18.38 3.36
C ASP A 436 -19.71 17.99 4.13
N ASP A 437 -18.64 18.73 3.87
CA ASP A 437 -17.30 18.50 4.44
C ASP A 437 -17.28 18.48 5.97
N GLU A 438 -18.13 19.26 6.64
CA GLU A 438 -18.10 19.36 8.11
C GLU A 438 -18.62 18.08 8.80
N LYS A 439 -19.34 17.20 8.09
CA LYS A 439 -19.68 15.85 8.60
C LYS A 439 -18.45 14.96 8.79
N PHE A 440 -17.42 15.14 7.97
CA PHE A 440 -16.15 14.42 8.08
C PHE A 440 -15.15 15.09 9.04
N SER A 441 -15.51 16.24 9.63
CA SER A 441 -14.64 16.93 10.60
C SER A 441 -14.44 16.09 11.88
N LEU A 442 -13.26 16.20 12.50
CA LEU A 442 -12.99 15.52 13.78
C LEU A 442 -13.96 15.98 14.90
N GLU A 443 -14.50 17.19 14.79
CA GLU A 443 -15.56 17.71 15.66
C GLU A 443 -16.85 16.89 15.53
N SER A 444 -17.36 16.71 14.31
CA SER A 444 -18.58 15.92 14.05
C SER A 444 -18.37 14.45 14.41
N LEU A 445 -17.27 13.86 13.96
CA LEU A 445 -16.94 12.46 14.24
C LEU A 445 -16.78 12.18 15.74
N SER A 446 -16.19 13.09 16.53
CA SER A 446 -16.07 12.95 17.99
C SER A 446 -17.38 13.02 18.78
N LYS A 447 -18.51 13.30 18.10
CA LYS A 447 -19.87 13.26 18.67
C LYS A 447 -20.65 12.00 18.30
N LEU A 448 -20.17 11.28 17.27
CA LEU A 448 -20.76 10.03 16.78
C LEU A 448 -19.99 8.82 17.30
N ILE A 449 -18.66 8.89 17.26
CA ILE A 449 -17.74 7.92 17.85
C ILE A 449 -17.57 8.25 19.34
N ASN A 450 -17.52 7.22 20.20
CA ASN A 450 -17.15 7.38 21.61
C ASN A 450 -15.84 8.16 21.76
N GLY A 451 -15.87 9.31 22.45
CA GLY A 451 -14.69 10.17 22.62
C GLY A 451 -13.49 9.49 23.28
N LYS A 452 -13.74 8.41 24.04
CA LYS A 452 -12.70 7.57 24.68
C LYS A 452 -12.08 6.53 23.74
N THR A 453 -12.60 6.32 22.54
CA THR A 453 -12.02 5.38 21.56
C THR A 453 -10.56 5.69 21.36
N GLU A 454 -9.73 4.66 21.53
CA GLU A 454 -8.29 4.74 21.31
C GLU A 454 -7.98 4.82 19.82
N VAL A 455 -7.15 5.80 19.46
CA VAL A 455 -6.79 6.12 18.07
C VAL A 455 -5.29 6.37 17.97
N GLU A 456 -4.71 6.01 16.83
CA GLU A 456 -3.28 6.12 16.61
C GLU A 456 -2.87 7.49 16.07
N ALA A 457 -1.78 8.03 16.61
CA ALA A 457 -1.13 9.21 16.09
C ALA A 457 0.38 9.00 15.85
N LEU A 458 0.87 9.56 14.75
CA LEU A 458 2.29 9.67 14.42
C LEU A 458 2.79 11.05 14.87
N MET A 459 3.57 11.08 15.94
CA MET A 459 4.22 12.31 16.42
C MET A 459 5.47 12.59 15.57
N THR A 460 5.65 13.83 15.11
CA THR A 460 6.76 14.28 14.25
C THR A 460 7.15 15.72 14.55
N ILE A 461 8.43 16.09 14.38
CA ILE A 461 8.81 17.50 14.26
C ILE A 461 8.36 17.97 12.87
N PRO A 462 7.56 19.03 12.75
CA PRO A 462 6.98 19.42 11.47
C PRO A 462 7.99 20.17 10.60
N GLU A 463 8.23 19.64 9.41
CA GLU A 463 9.18 20.19 8.42
C GLU A 463 8.45 20.73 7.18
N LYS A 464 9.20 21.34 6.25
CA LYS A 464 8.70 21.61 4.90
C LYS A 464 8.44 20.32 4.13
N SER A 465 7.67 20.41 3.05
CA SER A 465 7.35 19.25 2.19
C SER A 465 8.58 18.63 1.54
N ASP A 466 9.62 19.41 1.29
CA ASP A 466 10.88 19.05 0.61
C ASP A 466 12.03 18.69 1.58
N SER A 467 11.74 18.53 2.88
CA SER A 467 12.74 18.41 3.94
C SER A 467 12.54 17.17 4.84
N ASN A 468 13.62 16.45 5.14
CA ASN A 468 13.62 15.31 6.08
C ASN A 468 14.96 15.23 6.86
N THR A 469 15.06 16.03 7.92
CA THR A 469 16.33 16.51 8.49
C THR A 469 16.74 15.73 9.74
N ARG A 470 17.66 14.77 9.60
CA ARG A 470 18.07 13.88 10.71
C ARG A 470 18.64 14.61 11.94
N SER A 471 19.31 15.75 11.72
CA SER A 471 19.89 16.57 12.79
C SER A 471 18.87 17.42 13.59
N LEU A 472 17.58 17.41 13.23
CA LEU A 472 16.53 17.86 14.16
C LEU A 472 16.43 16.91 15.36
N TYR A 473 16.60 15.61 15.15
CA TYR A 473 16.34 14.56 16.15
C TYR A 473 17.61 14.11 16.89
N ASN A 474 18.75 14.04 16.21
CA ASN A 474 19.97 13.41 16.72
C ASN A 474 21.14 14.40 16.88
N VAL A 475 21.91 14.24 17.96
CA VAL A 475 23.12 15.03 18.30
C VAL A 475 24.33 14.09 18.27
N GLY A 476 25.33 14.37 17.44
CA GLY A 476 26.56 13.58 17.43
C GLY A 476 27.56 13.97 16.34
N GLU A 477 28.86 13.74 16.60
CA GLU A 477 29.89 13.88 15.56
C GLU A 477 29.63 12.90 14.41
N GLY A 478 29.78 13.37 13.17
CA GLY A 478 29.55 12.54 11.99
C GLY A 478 28.07 12.25 11.66
N VAL A 479 27.10 12.74 12.45
CA VAL A 479 25.71 12.86 11.98
C VAL A 479 25.71 13.86 10.83
N ALA A 480 25.59 13.34 9.60
CA ALA A 480 25.70 14.15 8.39
C ALA A 480 24.70 15.31 8.36
N LYS A 481 25.03 16.37 7.60
CA LYS A 481 24.12 17.49 7.35
C LYS A 481 22.99 17.12 6.36
N ASP A 482 22.99 15.89 5.88
CA ASP A 482 22.23 15.43 4.73
C ASP A 482 20.80 15.00 5.10
N SER A 483 19.90 15.10 4.12
CA SER A 483 18.55 14.52 4.18
C SER A 483 18.65 12.99 4.27
N GLY A 484 18.04 12.42 5.31
CA GLY A 484 17.78 10.98 5.34
C GLY A 484 16.49 10.69 4.56
N TRP A 485 16.36 9.50 3.96
CA TRP A 485 15.06 9.06 3.44
C TRP A 485 14.13 8.65 4.60
N GLU A 486 14.66 8.02 5.64
CA GLU A 486 13.90 7.51 6.79
C GLU A 486 13.22 8.65 7.60
N ILE A 487 11.90 8.59 7.74
CA ILE A 487 11.11 9.56 8.52
C ILE A 487 11.25 9.23 10.00
N GLN A 488 11.74 10.19 10.78
CA GLN A 488 11.75 10.08 12.23
C GLN A 488 10.34 10.42 12.77
N ASN A 489 9.57 9.40 13.15
CA ASN A 489 8.26 9.56 13.79
C ASN A 489 8.14 8.64 15.02
N ILE A 490 7.21 8.96 15.92
CA ILE A 490 6.90 8.13 17.08
C ILE A 490 5.40 7.86 17.13
N ARG A 491 5.02 6.60 16.97
CA ARG A 491 3.64 6.10 17.09
C ARG A 491 3.20 6.12 18.56
N ARG A 492 2.02 6.68 18.83
CA ARG A 492 1.38 6.75 20.15
C ARG A 492 -0.14 6.62 20.01
N THR A 493 -0.77 6.04 21.02
CA THR A 493 -2.22 5.93 21.13
C THR A 493 -2.76 7.03 22.05
N PHE A 494 -3.90 7.62 21.68
CA PHE A 494 -4.61 8.63 22.45
C PHE A 494 -6.12 8.42 22.35
N SER A 495 -6.91 8.97 23.28
CA SER A 495 -8.37 9.05 23.07
C SER A 495 -8.71 10.07 21.98
N LEU A 496 -9.73 9.78 21.17
CA LEU A 496 -10.19 10.65 20.07
C LEU A 496 -10.51 12.08 20.55
N GLU A 497 -11.16 12.22 21.71
CA GLU A 497 -11.46 13.51 22.34
C GLU A 497 -10.20 14.37 22.57
N LYS A 498 -9.07 13.75 22.93
CA LYS A 498 -7.80 14.42 23.26
C LYS A 498 -7.14 14.98 22.01
N LEU A 499 -7.13 14.21 20.91
CA LEU A 499 -6.65 14.70 19.62
C LEU A 499 -7.59 15.77 19.05
N THR A 500 -8.90 15.57 19.07
CA THR A 500 -9.87 16.59 18.61
C THR A 500 -9.72 17.90 19.39
N LYS A 501 -9.48 17.85 20.71
CA LYS A 501 -9.15 19.05 21.51
C LYS A 501 -7.85 19.72 21.05
N TYR A 502 -6.77 18.96 20.89
CA TYR A 502 -5.47 19.48 20.42
C TYR A 502 -5.59 20.18 19.04
N TYR A 503 -6.37 19.62 18.12
CA TYR A 503 -6.64 20.22 16.81
C TYR A 503 -7.42 21.53 16.92
N LYS A 504 -8.49 21.55 17.73
CA LYS A 504 -9.28 22.77 18.02
C LYS A 504 -8.43 23.87 18.65
N ASP A 505 -7.57 23.54 19.61
CA ASP A 505 -6.67 24.50 20.24
C ASP A 505 -5.63 25.03 19.25
N CYS A 506 -5.07 24.17 18.38
CA CYS A 506 -4.15 24.61 17.33
C CYS A 506 -4.81 25.56 16.32
N GLU A 507 -6.04 25.29 15.84
CA GLU A 507 -6.78 26.24 14.98
C GLU A 507 -7.05 27.57 15.71
N ARG A 508 -7.56 27.50 16.94
CA ARG A 508 -7.89 28.67 17.78
C ARG A 508 -6.68 29.58 18.03
N ILE A 509 -5.50 29.00 18.27
CA ILE A 509 -4.26 29.73 18.52
C ILE A 509 -3.71 30.31 17.21
N SER A 510 -3.69 29.52 16.13
CA SER A 510 -3.16 29.93 14.83
C SER A 510 -3.99 31.05 14.17
N SER A 511 -5.32 30.98 14.26
CA SER A 511 -6.21 32.02 13.71
C SER A 511 -5.99 33.36 14.41
N LYS A 512 -5.99 33.37 15.75
CA LYS A 512 -5.76 34.59 16.55
C LYS A 512 -4.39 35.22 16.34
N ALA A 513 -3.35 34.43 16.10
CA ALA A 513 -2.04 34.96 15.73
C ALA A 513 -2.06 35.59 14.33
N CYS A 514 -2.77 34.98 13.36
CA CYS A 514 -2.93 35.54 12.02
C CYS A 514 -3.76 36.84 12.02
N GLU A 515 -4.84 36.89 12.81
CA GLU A 515 -5.66 38.09 13.04
C GLU A 515 -4.78 39.24 13.58
N ARG A 516 -4.01 38.99 14.65
CA ARG A 516 -3.03 39.94 15.19
C ARG A 516 -1.94 40.35 14.21
N LEU A 517 -1.48 39.45 13.34
CA LEU A 517 -0.49 39.77 12.29
C LEU A 517 -1.09 40.71 11.23
N VAL A 518 -2.40 40.63 10.96
CA VAL A 518 -3.11 41.54 10.05
C VAL A 518 -3.44 42.88 10.72
N GLU A 519 -3.65 42.92 12.03
CA GLU A 519 -3.81 44.16 12.81
C GLU A 519 -2.48 44.91 13.00
N LYS A 520 -1.42 44.19 13.37
CA LYS A 520 -0.12 44.72 13.78
C LYS A 520 1.04 44.02 13.04
N PRO A 521 1.17 44.19 11.71
CA PRO A 521 2.16 43.48 10.90
C PRO A 521 3.62 43.90 11.13
N TYR A 522 3.88 44.88 12.00
CA TYR A 522 5.22 45.29 12.43
C TYR A 522 5.68 44.56 13.70
N ASP A 523 4.75 44.08 14.52
CA ASP A 523 5.00 43.32 15.76
C ASP A 523 5.23 41.81 15.44
N HIS A 524 5.62 41.52 14.20
CA HIS A 524 5.64 40.19 13.59
C HIS A 524 6.51 39.17 14.35
N GLU A 525 7.72 39.56 14.78
CA GLU A 525 8.63 38.66 15.51
C GLU A 525 8.13 38.38 16.95
N GLU A 526 7.41 39.31 17.57
CA GLU A 526 6.73 39.11 18.87
C GLU A 526 5.59 38.10 18.71
N ILE A 527 4.70 38.33 17.73
CA ILE A 527 3.57 37.44 17.41
C ILE A 527 4.05 36.01 17.11
N ILE A 528 5.17 35.86 16.39
CA ILE A 528 5.79 34.55 16.15
C ILE A 528 6.32 33.92 17.44
N GLY A 529 6.98 34.68 18.32
CA GLY A 529 7.47 34.18 19.61
C GLY A 529 6.34 33.68 20.52
N GLU A 530 5.26 34.46 20.63
CA GLU A 530 4.08 34.09 21.40
C GLU A 530 3.31 32.91 20.79
N LEU A 531 3.23 32.82 19.46
CA LEU A 531 2.62 31.69 18.77
C LEU A 531 3.40 30.39 18.99
N ILE A 532 4.74 30.43 18.93
CA ILE A 532 5.60 29.28 19.26
C ILE A 532 5.37 28.83 20.69
N LYS A 533 5.40 29.77 21.66
CA LYS A 533 5.11 29.47 23.07
C LYS A 533 3.72 28.82 23.23
N SER A 534 2.70 29.41 22.60
CA SER A 534 1.31 28.93 22.68
C SER A 534 1.14 27.51 22.11
N HIS A 535 1.87 27.15 21.05
CA HIS A 535 1.89 25.78 20.54
C HIS A 535 2.63 24.81 21.45
N LEU A 536 3.76 25.22 22.04
CA LEU A 536 4.49 24.40 23.02
C LEU A 536 3.68 24.12 24.29
N GLU A 537 2.80 25.04 24.70
CA GLU A 537 1.87 24.89 25.83
C GLU A 537 0.61 24.08 25.47
N ALA A 538 0.15 24.11 24.20
CA ALA A 538 -1.07 23.44 23.75
C ALA A 538 -0.85 22.04 23.15
N GLN A 539 0.38 21.68 22.77
CA GLN A 539 0.68 20.38 22.18
C GLN A 539 0.51 19.22 23.16
N ILE A 540 0.19 18.03 22.63
CA ILE A 540 0.25 16.80 23.44
C ILE A 540 1.72 16.60 23.87
N PRO A 541 2.00 16.40 25.18
CA PRO A 541 3.37 16.32 25.69
C PRO A 541 4.22 15.31 24.90
N PRO A 542 5.31 15.76 24.24
CA PRO A 542 6.10 14.88 23.40
C PRO A 542 6.95 13.92 24.25
N PRO A 543 7.14 12.67 23.82
CA PRO A 543 8.09 11.74 24.42
C PRO A 543 9.53 12.30 24.48
N GLU A 544 10.32 11.88 25.47
CA GLU A 544 11.68 12.38 25.73
C GLU A 544 12.68 12.20 24.57
N GLN A 545 12.34 11.35 23.58
CA GLN A 545 13.10 11.21 22.35
C GLN A 545 13.03 12.45 21.43
N PHE A 546 12.04 13.34 21.63
CA PHE A 546 12.01 14.64 20.97
C PHE A 546 12.87 15.65 21.74
N PRO A 547 13.63 16.51 21.04
CA PRO A 547 14.46 17.51 21.70
C PRO A 547 13.59 18.60 22.36
N SER A 548 14.03 19.05 23.53
CA SER A 548 13.32 20.06 24.31
C SER A 548 13.11 21.36 23.52
N GLY A 549 11.91 21.93 23.63
CA GLY A 549 11.53 23.17 22.94
C GLY A 549 11.11 23.01 21.47
N ALA A 550 11.11 21.80 20.90
CA ALA A 550 10.53 21.58 19.57
C ALA A 550 9.00 21.57 19.61
N ILE A 551 8.37 22.20 18.60
CA ILE A 551 6.97 21.95 18.28
C ILE A 551 6.87 20.55 17.68
N VAL A 552 5.88 19.77 18.11
CA VAL A 552 5.64 18.39 17.66
C VAL A 552 4.20 18.24 17.17
N SER A 553 4.08 17.86 15.90
CA SER A 553 2.81 17.59 15.20
C SER A 553 2.35 16.16 15.46
N SER A 554 1.15 16.00 16.03
CA SER A 554 0.52 14.68 16.25
C SER A 554 -0.48 14.37 15.14
N PHE A 555 -0.04 13.64 14.11
CA PHE A 555 -0.87 13.23 12.96
C PHE A 555 -1.79 12.06 13.34
N LEU A 556 -3.11 12.30 13.45
CA LEU A 556 -4.13 11.24 13.57
C LEU A 556 -4.18 10.43 12.26
N THR A 557 -3.80 9.16 12.32
CA THR A 557 -3.74 8.25 11.17
C THR A 557 -4.71 7.09 11.34
N ASN A 558 -5.26 6.60 10.23
CA ASN A 558 -6.05 5.37 10.17
C ASN A 558 -7.21 5.29 11.19
N LEU A 559 -7.93 6.41 11.42
CA LEU A 559 -9.17 6.36 12.19
C LEU A 559 -10.24 5.62 11.38
N ASP A 560 -10.49 4.38 11.77
CA ASP A 560 -11.61 3.58 11.27
C ASP A 560 -12.95 4.13 11.75
N LEU A 561 -13.96 4.02 10.90
CA LEU A 561 -15.32 4.44 11.20
C LEU A 561 -16.18 3.21 11.54
N PRO A 562 -16.86 3.20 12.70
CA PRO A 562 -17.87 2.20 13.02
C PRO A 562 -19.03 2.17 12.00
N ASP A 563 -19.68 1.02 11.83
CA ASP A 563 -20.72 0.84 10.81
C ASP A 563 -21.92 1.79 11.03
N GLU A 564 -22.29 2.11 12.28
CA GLU A 564 -23.32 3.10 12.60
C GLU A 564 -22.94 4.53 12.19
N VAL A 565 -21.65 4.84 12.15
CA VAL A 565 -21.14 6.13 11.64
C VAL A 565 -21.06 6.13 10.11
N LEU A 566 -20.76 4.98 9.50
CA LEU A 566 -20.79 4.81 8.05
C LEU A 566 -22.21 4.97 7.47
N GLU A 567 -23.24 4.45 8.14
CA GLU A 567 -24.64 4.67 7.73
C GLU A 567 -25.07 6.15 7.89
N ILE A 568 -24.58 6.87 8.91
CA ILE A 568 -24.82 8.32 9.06
C ILE A 568 -24.12 9.13 7.95
N LEU A 569 -22.94 8.68 7.49
CA LEU A 569 -22.19 9.31 6.40
C LEU A 569 -22.59 8.82 5.00
N LYS A 570 -23.38 7.75 4.90
CA LYS A 570 -23.82 7.17 3.62
C LYS A 570 -24.44 8.18 2.65
N PRO A 571 -25.29 9.14 3.07
CA PRO A 571 -25.81 10.19 2.17
C PRO A 571 -24.76 11.13 1.59
N GLU A 572 -23.53 11.16 2.13
CA GLU A 572 -22.39 11.88 1.54
C GLU A 572 -21.56 10.96 0.64
N LEU A 573 -21.34 9.71 1.06
CA LEU A 573 -20.61 8.71 0.28
C LEU A 573 -21.34 8.36 -1.03
N ASP A 574 -22.67 8.32 -1.01
CA ASP A 574 -23.52 8.10 -2.20
C ASP A 574 -23.48 9.26 -3.21
N LYS A 575 -22.90 10.42 -2.87
CA LYS A 575 -22.66 11.52 -3.82
C LYS A 575 -21.45 11.25 -4.72
N PHE A 576 -20.57 10.32 -4.35
CA PHE A 576 -19.40 9.96 -5.16
C PHE A 576 -19.84 9.11 -6.37
N PRO A 577 -19.32 9.37 -7.58
CA PRO A 577 -19.56 8.55 -8.76
C PRO A 577 -19.27 7.06 -8.56
N ASP A 578 -19.89 6.22 -9.39
CA ASP A 578 -19.85 4.76 -9.30
C ASP A 578 -18.42 4.17 -9.39
N CYS A 579 -17.47 4.89 -9.98
CA CYS A 579 -16.05 4.54 -10.04
C CYS A 579 -15.22 4.98 -8.81
N PHE A 580 -15.79 5.78 -7.90
CA PHE A 580 -15.16 6.26 -6.68
C PHE A 580 -15.88 5.83 -5.39
N ASN A 581 -17.18 5.53 -5.44
CA ASN A 581 -17.99 5.12 -4.28
C ASN A 581 -17.48 3.79 -3.68
N PRO A 582 -17.24 3.71 -2.35
CA PRO A 582 -16.67 2.52 -1.72
C PRO A 582 -17.61 1.30 -1.84
N SER A 583 -18.92 1.54 -1.75
CA SER A 583 -19.98 0.53 -1.77
C SER A 583 -20.47 0.19 -3.19
N SER A 584 -19.80 0.70 -4.23
CA SER A 584 -20.12 0.46 -5.64
C SER A 584 -20.17 -1.03 -5.99
N ILE A 585 -21.18 -1.45 -6.75
CA ILE A 585 -21.26 -2.81 -7.33
C ILE A 585 -20.15 -3.08 -8.36
N ASN A 586 -19.45 -2.02 -8.79
CA ASN A 586 -18.29 -2.07 -9.66
C ASN A 586 -16.94 -2.07 -8.92
N ASN A 587 -16.93 -1.83 -7.59
CA ASN A 587 -15.78 -2.09 -6.73
C ASN A 587 -15.69 -3.59 -6.38
N MET A 588 -14.59 -4.26 -6.77
CA MET A 588 -14.42 -5.69 -6.51
C MET A 588 -14.15 -6.05 -5.04
N LEU A 589 -13.93 -5.07 -4.15
CA LEU A 589 -13.84 -5.30 -2.70
C LEU A 589 -15.13 -5.88 -2.08
N LYS A 590 -16.27 -5.80 -2.77
CA LYS A 590 -17.51 -6.52 -2.39
C LYS A 590 -17.33 -8.04 -2.33
N HIS A 591 -16.35 -8.60 -3.06
CA HIS A 591 -16.03 -10.04 -3.09
C HIS A 591 -15.13 -10.49 -1.92
N VAL A 592 -14.71 -9.57 -1.05
CA VAL A 592 -13.94 -9.89 0.16
C VAL A 592 -14.89 -10.11 1.34
N ASP A 593 -14.78 -11.28 1.98
CA ASP A 593 -15.53 -11.65 3.18
C ASP A 593 -15.10 -10.84 4.41
N GLY A 594 -16.08 -10.36 5.18
CA GLY A 594 -15.87 -9.50 6.34
C GLY A 594 -15.52 -8.05 5.99
N THR A 595 -15.00 -7.33 6.98
CA THR A 595 -14.55 -5.93 6.85
C THR A 595 -13.03 -5.89 6.69
N LEU A 596 -12.55 -5.13 5.70
CA LEU A 596 -11.15 -4.72 5.63
C LEU A 596 -11.10 -3.22 5.92
N ASN A 597 -10.90 -2.88 7.19
CA ASN A 597 -10.78 -1.52 7.70
C ASN A 597 -9.80 -0.68 6.86
N GLY A 598 -10.21 0.54 6.48
CA GLY A 598 -9.45 1.47 5.62
C GLY A 598 -9.35 1.10 4.14
N ILE A 599 -9.65 -0.16 3.79
CA ILE A 599 -9.58 -0.66 2.42
C ILE A 599 -10.98 -0.68 1.81
N LYS A 600 -11.91 -1.40 2.45
CA LYS A 600 -13.32 -1.56 2.06
C LYS A 600 -14.22 -0.48 2.67
N THR A 601 -13.79 0.12 3.77
CA THR A 601 -14.48 1.21 4.48
C THR A 601 -13.64 2.49 4.49
N PRO A 602 -14.26 3.69 4.45
CA PRO A 602 -13.56 4.96 4.64
C PRO A 602 -12.78 5.06 5.95
N GLN A 603 -11.51 5.46 5.85
CA GLN A 603 -10.66 5.88 6.96
C GLN A 603 -10.46 7.39 6.99
N ILE A 604 -10.36 7.93 8.21
CA ILE A 604 -10.16 9.34 8.49
C ILE A 604 -8.71 9.62 8.89
N TYR A 605 -8.17 10.70 8.33
CA TYR A 605 -6.81 11.16 8.54
C TYR A 605 -6.85 12.64 8.96
N GLY A 606 -6.85 12.89 10.27
CA GLY A 606 -6.72 14.24 10.81
C GLY A 606 -5.27 14.70 10.72
N LYS A 607 -4.95 15.75 9.98
CA LYS A 607 -3.58 16.22 9.74
C LYS A 607 -3.37 17.66 10.21
N ILE A 608 -2.13 17.97 10.57
CA ILE A 608 -1.64 19.29 11.01
C ILE A 608 -0.42 19.66 10.16
N TYR A 609 0.08 20.91 10.24
CA TYR A 609 1.26 21.29 9.45
C TYR A 609 2.42 20.32 9.72
N GLY A 610 3.08 19.86 8.64
CA GLY A 610 4.19 18.92 8.73
C GLY A 610 3.81 17.45 8.98
N SER A 611 2.53 17.10 9.10
CA SER A 611 2.10 15.69 9.11
C SER A 611 2.53 14.99 7.81
N LYS A 612 3.31 13.90 7.95
CA LYS A 612 3.88 13.09 6.86
C LYS A 612 3.23 11.69 6.82
N THR A 613 2.64 11.32 5.69
CA THR A 613 2.35 9.92 5.34
C THR A 613 3.56 9.36 4.58
N PRO A 614 4.16 8.23 5.01
CA PRO A 614 5.33 7.65 4.36
C PRO A 614 5.07 7.15 2.94
N GLY A 615 6.17 6.97 2.19
CA GLY A 615 6.17 6.39 0.86
C GLY A 615 5.69 4.95 0.86
N HIS A 616 4.62 4.68 0.09
CA HIS A 616 4.05 3.35 -0.06
C HIS A 616 3.33 3.21 -1.41
N CYS A 617 3.07 1.96 -1.81
CA CYS A 617 1.96 1.64 -2.69
C CYS A 617 0.78 1.16 -1.85
N GLU A 618 -0.42 1.28 -2.39
CA GLU A 618 -1.63 0.72 -1.80
C GLU A 618 -1.54 -0.80 -1.59
N ASN A 619 -2.33 -1.31 -0.64
CA ASN A 619 -2.29 -2.71 -0.23
C ASN A 619 -2.58 -3.68 -1.37
N GLY A 620 -1.53 -4.36 -1.88
CA GLY A 620 -1.65 -5.25 -3.03
C GLY A 620 -1.68 -4.55 -4.40
N GLY A 621 -1.26 -3.28 -4.49
CA GLY A 621 -1.25 -2.51 -5.73
C GLY A 621 -2.65 -2.15 -6.26
N VAL A 622 -3.63 -2.09 -5.35
CA VAL A 622 -5.00 -1.62 -5.65
C VAL A 622 -5.03 -0.12 -5.93
N ALA A 623 -6.16 0.39 -6.42
CA ALA A 623 -6.38 1.83 -6.51
C ALA A 623 -6.86 2.39 -5.15
N SER A 624 -6.83 3.72 -5.00
CA SER A 624 -7.49 4.42 -3.90
C SER A 624 -8.03 5.78 -4.35
N ILE A 625 -8.90 6.34 -3.54
CA ILE A 625 -9.15 7.79 -3.56
C ILE A 625 -8.73 8.40 -2.23
N ASN A 626 -8.44 9.69 -2.28
CA ASN A 626 -8.33 10.55 -1.12
C ASN A 626 -9.12 11.84 -1.35
N TYR A 627 -10.08 12.15 -0.49
CA TYR A 627 -10.87 13.37 -0.52
C TYR A 627 -10.45 14.31 0.61
N ASN A 628 -10.19 15.58 0.30
CA ASN A 628 -9.77 16.59 1.29
C ASN A 628 -10.99 17.37 1.84
N ALA A 629 -11.72 16.75 2.78
CA ALA A 629 -12.86 17.34 3.48
C ALA A 629 -12.47 18.38 4.55
N GLY A 630 -11.28 18.96 4.47
CA GLY A 630 -10.76 19.88 5.46
C GLY A 630 -10.24 21.19 4.87
N LYS A 631 -9.62 21.99 5.74
CA LYS A 631 -9.43 23.44 5.54
C LYS A 631 -8.01 23.84 5.09
N ALA A 632 -7.13 22.89 4.79
CA ALA A 632 -5.79 23.15 4.27
C ALA A 632 -5.38 22.15 3.17
N SER A 633 -4.43 22.55 2.33
CA SER A 633 -3.92 21.68 1.27
C SER A 633 -3.01 20.57 1.79
N ALA A 634 -3.03 19.43 1.11
CA ALA A 634 -1.99 18.40 1.21
C ALA A 634 -1.03 18.52 0.01
N ILE A 635 0.26 18.28 0.24
CA ILE A 635 1.30 18.24 -0.79
C ILE A 635 1.62 16.78 -1.08
N TRP A 636 1.33 16.35 -2.30
CA TRP A 636 1.50 14.98 -2.75
C TRP A 636 2.76 14.82 -3.57
N TYR A 637 3.37 13.65 -3.41
CA TYR A 637 4.43 13.13 -4.27
C TYR A 637 3.98 11.78 -4.83
N ALA A 638 4.18 11.57 -6.12
CA ALA A 638 3.81 10.33 -6.79
C ALA A 638 4.85 9.89 -7.82
N MET A 639 4.98 8.58 -7.96
CA MET A 639 5.86 7.89 -8.88
C MET A 639 5.04 6.85 -9.65
N ASN A 640 4.97 7.04 -10.95
CA ASN A 640 4.14 6.22 -11.83
C ASN A 640 4.70 4.79 -11.95
N PHE A 641 3.80 3.83 -12.19
CA PHE A 641 4.05 2.39 -12.06
C PHE A 641 5.26 1.85 -12.86
N GLU A 642 5.63 2.48 -13.97
CA GLU A 642 6.77 2.08 -14.80
C GLU A 642 8.14 2.27 -14.12
N PHE A 643 8.23 3.14 -13.09
CA PHE A 643 9.48 3.41 -12.36
C PHE A 643 9.73 2.48 -11.19
N ILE A 644 8.74 1.70 -10.76
CA ILE A 644 8.77 0.90 -9.53
C ILE A 644 9.93 -0.11 -9.53
N GLY A 645 10.29 -0.70 -10.67
CA GLY A 645 11.40 -1.65 -10.77
C GLY A 645 12.77 -1.06 -10.39
N GLU A 646 13.10 0.12 -10.90
CA GLU A 646 14.36 0.80 -10.57
C GLU A 646 14.30 1.48 -9.18
N PHE A 647 13.11 1.92 -8.74
CA PHE A 647 12.94 2.46 -7.39
C PHE A 647 13.08 1.40 -6.29
N LEU A 648 12.52 0.19 -6.48
CA LEU A 648 12.75 -0.96 -5.59
C LEU A 648 14.24 -1.23 -5.41
N LYS A 649 14.98 -1.28 -6.53
CA LYS A 649 16.43 -1.44 -6.54
C LYS A 649 17.15 -0.27 -5.87
N PHE A 650 16.67 0.97 -6.01
CA PHE A 650 17.30 2.11 -5.34
C PHE A 650 17.02 2.15 -3.82
N MET A 651 15.84 1.68 -3.36
CA MET A 651 15.60 1.41 -1.94
C MET A 651 16.57 0.36 -1.41
N GLU A 652 16.75 -0.76 -2.11
CA GLU A 652 17.71 -1.81 -1.72
C GLU A 652 19.16 -1.31 -1.72
N ASP A 653 19.58 -0.54 -2.73
CA ASP A 653 20.91 0.11 -2.80
C ASP A 653 21.17 1.05 -1.60
N LYS A 654 20.11 1.68 -1.05
CA LYS A 654 20.18 2.54 0.16
C LYS A 654 19.93 1.77 1.48
N GLY A 655 19.63 0.47 1.43
CA GLY A 655 19.37 -0.36 2.61
C GLY A 655 17.94 -0.27 3.17
N HIS A 656 16.98 0.26 2.41
CA HIS A 656 15.56 0.33 2.77
C HIS A 656 14.77 -0.85 2.19
N ASP A 657 13.83 -1.39 2.97
CA ASP A 657 12.81 -2.31 2.49
C ASP A 657 11.53 -1.58 2.05
N PHE A 658 10.99 -1.98 0.90
CA PHE A 658 9.85 -1.35 0.21
C PHE A 658 8.54 -1.33 1.00
N TYR A 659 8.31 -2.33 1.87
CA TYR A 659 7.06 -2.47 2.61
C TYR A 659 7.17 -1.97 4.06
N ASN A 660 8.35 -2.06 4.65
CA ASN A 660 8.56 -1.83 6.09
C ASN A 660 9.28 -0.52 6.42
N SER A 661 9.88 0.18 5.43
CA SER A 661 10.63 1.41 5.69
C SER A 661 9.77 2.66 5.51
N ALA A 662 9.48 3.38 6.60
CA ALA A 662 8.79 4.66 6.54
C ALA A 662 9.72 5.75 5.95
N VAL A 663 9.64 5.99 4.64
CA VAL A 663 10.54 6.90 3.92
C VAL A 663 9.83 8.09 3.25
N MET A 664 10.53 9.22 3.14
CA MET A 664 10.32 10.25 2.12
C MET A 664 11.58 10.32 1.25
N PRO A 665 11.58 9.73 0.04
CA PRO A 665 12.70 9.79 -0.88
C PRO A 665 13.09 11.22 -1.30
N ASP A 666 14.40 11.45 -1.42
CA ASP A 666 14.97 12.72 -1.85
C ASP A 666 14.80 12.92 -3.38
N GLU A 667 14.11 13.98 -3.79
CA GLU A 667 13.85 14.26 -5.22
C GLU A 667 15.12 14.48 -6.05
N VAL A 668 16.18 15.02 -5.44
CA VAL A 668 17.44 15.29 -6.14
C VAL A 668 18.17 13.97 -6.42
N GLU A 669 18.13 13.02 -5.48
CA GLU A 669 18.62 11.66 -5.68
C GLU A 669 17.80 10.87 -6.72
N LEU A 670 16.46 10.91 -6.64
CA LEU A 670 15.59 10.27 -7.64
C LEU A 670 15.86 10.82 -9.05
N ALA A 671 15.93 12.15 -9.20
CA ALA A 671 16.21 12.82 -10.45
C ALA A 671 17.64 12.59 -10.99
N LYS A 672 18.62 12.24 -10.13
CA LYS A 672 19.95 11.74 -10.52
C LYS A 672 19.90 10.28 -10.98
N ARG A 673 19.05 9.45 -10.36
CA ARG A 673 18.85 8.03 -10.73
C ARG A 673 18.01 7.86 -12.00
N GLY A 674 17.39 8.93 -12.51
CA GLY A 674 16.50 8.89 -13.67
C GLY A 674 15.09 8.42 -13.32
N ILE A 675 14.70 8.52 -12.05
CA ILE A 675 13.33 8.31 -11.58
C ILE A 675 12.61 9.67 -11.62
N ILE A 676 11.43 9.69 -12.22
CA ILE A 676 10.61 10.90 -12.35
C ILE A 676 9.55 10.90 -11.24
N VAL A 677 9.28 12.09 -10.68
CA VAL A 677 8.31 12.32 -9.61
C VAL A 677 7.34 13.43 -10.03
N THR A 678 6.07 13.22 -9.74
CA THR A 678 5.01 14.22 -9.84
C THR A 678 4.77 14.80 -8.44
N LYS A 679 5.13 16.07 -8.21
CA LYS A 679 4.87 16.78 -6.94
C LYS A 679 3.75 17.80 -7.15
N PHE A 680 2.67 17.74 -6.37
CA PHE A 680 1.47 18.57 -6.59
C PHE A 680 0.69 18.93 -5.32
N GLU A 681 -0.28 19.86 -5.43
CA GLU A 681 -1.16 20.32 -4.35
C GLU A 681 -2.56 19.70 -4.47
N GLN A 682 -3.07 19.09 -3.39
CA GLN A 682 -4.48 18.74 -3.22
C GLN A 682 -5.14 19.80 -2.33
N LYS A 683 -6.00 20.63 -2.92
CA LYS A 683 -6.73 21.71 -2.23
C LYS A 683 -7.90 21.17 -1.40
N PRO A 684 -8.45 21.94 -0.44
CA PRO A 684 -9.78 21.71 0.15
C PRO A 684 -10.83 21.37 -0.91
N GLY A 685 -11.75 20.44 -0.61
CA GLY A 685 -12.84 20.02 -1.50
C GLY A 685 -12.40 19.27 -2.77
N SER A 686 -11.12 18.92 -2.91
CA SER A 686 -10.60 18.18 -4.07
C SER A 686 -10.32 16.70 -3.77
N LEU A 687 -10.52 15.85 -4.78
CA LEU A 687 -10.26 14.43 -4.74
C LEU A 687 -8.95 14.11 -5.47
N VAL A 688 -8.10 13.25 -4.90
CA VAL A 688 -6.98 12.61 -5.59
C VAL A 688 -7.36 11.16 -5.86
N TYR A 689 -7.17 10.69 -7.08
CA TYR A 689 -7.25 9.26 -7.41
C TYR A 689 -5.83 8.70 -7.56
N VAL A 690 -5.54 7.61 -6.88
CA VAL A 690 -4.27 6.87 -6.99
C VAL A 690 -4.56 5.57 -7.76
N GLY A 691 -3.92 5.42 -8.93
CA GLY A 691 -4.08 4.27 -9.80
C GLY A 691 -3.27 3.04 -9.38
N PRO A 692 -3.53 1.87 -10.01
CA PRO A 692 -2.90 0.61 -9.64
C PRO A 692 -1.37 0.66 -9.62
N GLY A 693 -0.77 0.38 -8.46
CA GLY A 693 0.67 0.28 -8.29
C GLY A 693 1.45 1.61 -8.33
N THR A 694 0.78 2.76 -8.30
CA THR A 694 1.44 4.07 -8.13
C THR A 694 2.02 4.17 -6.71
N TYR A 695 3.31 4.52 -6.58
CA TYR A 695 3.95 4.74 -5.29
C TYR A 695 3.86 6.22 -4.91
N HIS A 696 3.46 6.53 -3.68
CA HIS A 696 3.15 7.90 -3.27
C HIS A 696 3.45 8.19 -1.80
N TYR A 697 3.64 9.47 -1.48
CA TYR A 697 3.80 10.00 -0.11
C TYR A 697 3.17 11.39 0.00
N VAL A 698 2.78 11.78 1.22
CA VAL A 698 1.97 12.98 1.44
C VAL A 698 2.51 13.80 2.61
N HIS A 699 2.65 15.10 2.40
CA HIS A 699 2.91 16.12 3.42
C HIS A 699 1.67 17.03 3.57
N THR A 700 1.55 17.76 4.67
CA THR A 700 0.37 18.62 4.94
C THR A 700 0.78 20.07 5.22
N ALA A 701 0.15 21.02 4.53
CA ALA A 701 0.47 22.44 4.59
C ALA A 701 -0.28 23.22 5.71
N GLY A 702 -1.12 22.56 6.50
CA GLY A 702 -1.91 23.17 7.58
C GLY A 702 -2.77 22.15 8.31
N ILE A 703 -3.80 22.62 9.02
CA ILE A 703 -4.78 21.76 9.71
C ILE A 703 -5.87 21.33 8.73
N THR A 704 -5.99 20.03 8.46
CA THR A 704 -7.00 19.48 7.55
C THR A 704 -7.48 18.09 7.97
N VAL A 705 -8.52 17.59 7.32
CA VAL A 705 -8.96 16.20 7.42
C VAL A 705 -9.06 15.63 6.01
N ASN A 706 -8.43 14.48 5.79
CA ASN A 706 -8.62 13.70 4.57
C ASN A 706 -9.44 12.44 4.88
N VAL A 707 -10.27 12.02 3.92
CA VAL A 707 -11.00 10.76 3.91
C VAL A 707 -10.42 9.88 2.80
N SER A 708 -10.14 8.60 3.06
CA SER A 708 -9.59 7.68 2.05
C SER A 708 -10.19 6.28 2.14
N TRP A 709 -10.23 5.59 1.00
CA TRP A 709 -10.52 4.15 0.91
C TRP A 709 -9.91 3.58 -0.38
N ASN A 710 -9.78 2.25 -0.43
CA ASN A 710 -9.31 1.56 -1.63
C ASN A 710 -10.46 1.22 -2.59
N LEU A 711 -10.07 0.99 -3.84
CA LEU A 711 -10.94 0.57 -4.92
C LEU A 711 -10.24 -0.55 -5.68
N ILE A 712 -11.01 -1.54 -6.14
CA ILE A 712 -10.52 -2.54 -7.08
C ILE A 712 -11.42 -2.51 -8.32
N PRO A 713 -11.13 -1.64 -9.32
CA PRO A 713 -11.86 -1.59 -10.57
C PRO A 713 -11.75 -2.90 -11.36
N LYS A 714 -12.80 -3.28 -12.10
CA LYS A 714 -12.89 -4.48 -12.94
C LYS A 714 -12.04 -4.40 -14.22
N THR A 715 -10.78 -3.97 -14.13
CA THR A 715 -9.90 -3.75 -15.28
C THR A 715 -8.73 -4.73 -15.34
N PHE A 716 -8.28 -5.00 -16.57
CA PHE A 716 -7.09 -5.78 -16.88
C PHE A 716 -5.88 -5.29 -16.06
N THR A 717 -5.66 -3.97 -16.07
CA THR A 717 -4.56 -3.32 -15.34
C THR A 717 -4.62 -3.63 -13.86
N GLN A 718 -5.78 -3.47 -13.22
CA GLN A 718 -5.92 -3.70 -11.79
C GLN A 718 -5.64 -5.16 -11.43
N MET A 719 -6.23 -6.11 -12.16
CA MET A 719 -6.03 -7.54 -11.93
C MET A 719 -4.57 -7.96 -12.14
N ALA A 720 -3.90 -7.41 -13.16
CA ALA A 720 -2.51 -7.75 -13.45
C ALA A 720 -1.52 -7.16 -12.43
N VAL A 721 -1.78 -5.94 -11.94
CA VAL A 721 -0.97 -5.34 -10.86
C VAL A 721 -1.18 -6.09 -9.53
N MET A 722 -2.41 -6.51 -9.21
CA MET A 722 -2.66 -7.35 -8.03
C MET A 722 -1.94 -8.70 -8.08
N ALA A 723 -1.89 -9.35 -9.24
CA ALA A 723 -1.11 -10.57 -9.44
C ALA A 723 0.39 -10.34 -9.19
N LEU A 724 0.94 -9.23 -9.70
CA LEU A 724 2.33 -8.84 -9.50
C LEU A 724 2.64 -8.56 -8.02
N PHE A 725 1.82 -7.77 -7.32
CA PHE A 725 2.05 -7.44 -5.91
C PHE A 725 1.82 -8.64 -4.98
N HIS A 726 0.88 -9.54 -5.30
CA HIS A 726 0.71 -10.81 -4.56
C HIS A 726 1.98 -11.68 -4.57
N ASP A 727 2.69 -11.70 -5.70
CA ASP A 727 3.92 -12.44 -5.89
C ASP A 727 5.13 -11.68 -5.34
N HIS A 728 5.15 -10.34 -5.37
CA HIS A 728 6.17 -9.55 -4.68
C HIS A 728 6.07 -9.68 -3.14
N ASN A 729 4.85 -9.74 -2.60
CA ASN A 729 4.62 -10.11 -1.20
C ASN A 729 5.15 -11.53 -0.91
N ALA A 730 5.04 -12.47 -1.87
CA ALA A 730 5.64 -13.81 -1.77
C ALA A 730 7.17 -13.78 -1.80
N LEU A 731 7.76 -12.89 -2.59
CA LEU A 731 9.22 -12.71 -2.71
C LEU A 731 9.83 -12.10 -1.44
N LYS A 732 9.11 -11.18 -0.78
CA LYS A 732 9.54 -10.42 0.41
C LYS A 732 9.07 -11.01 1.74
N ASN A 733 8.32 -12.12 1.73
CA ASN A 733 7.64 -12.71 2.90
C ASN A 733 6.69 -11.72 3.62
N TYR A 734 6.11 -10.77 2.88
CA TYR A 734 5.23 -9.72 3.40
C TYR A 734 3.76 -10.16 3.45
N GLU A 735 3.00 -9.58 4.38
CA GLU A 735 1.60 -9.97 4.62
C GLU A 735 0.65 -9.40 3.55
N SER A 736 0.04 -10.29 2.77
CA SER A 736 -0.98 -9.89 1.78
C SER A 736 -2.29 -9.53 2.46
N VAL A 737 -2.51 -8.24 2.73
CA VAL A 737 -3.75 -7.75 3.36
C VAL A 737 -4.99 -8.11 2.52
N ILE A 738 -4.96 -7.90 1.20
CA ILE A 738 -6.04 -8.36 0.31
C ILE A 738 -6.03 -9.90 0.19
N PRO A 739 -7.14 -10.60 0.50
CA PRO A 739 -7.23 -12.05 0.37
C PRO A 739 -7.52 -12.48 -1.07
N LEU A 740 -6.55 -12.28 -1.96
CA LEU A 740 -6.70 -12.48 -3.40
C LEU A 740 -7.23 -13.87 -3.78
N GLU A 741 -6.72 -14.95 -3.18
CA GLU A 741 -7.17 -16.32 -3.53
C GLU A 741 -8.64 -16.57 -3.16
N PRO A 742 -9.13 -16.34 -1.92
CA PRO A 742 -10.56 -16.36 -1.63
C PRO A 742 -11.40 -15.42 -2.51
N MET A 743 -10.95 -14.18 -2.72
CA MET A 743 -11.69 -13.17 -3.49
C MET A 743 -11.93 -13.62 -4.94
N LEU A 744 -10.95 -14.27 -5.59
CA LEU A 744 -11.11 -14.83 -6.95
C LEU A 744 -12.20 -15.91 -7.00
N TRP A 745 -12.30 -16.77 -5.98
CA TRP A 745 -13.34 -17.79 -5.92
C TRP A 745 -14.71 -17.22 -5.58
N ASN A 746 -14.79 -16.16 -4.78
CA ASN A 746 -16.04 -15.45 -4.52
C ASN A 746 -16.57 -14.75 -5.79
N MET A 747 -15.70 -14.10 -6.58
CA MET A 747 -16.03 -13.57 -7.91
C MET A 747 -16.62 -14.65 -8.84
N LEU A 748 -16.06 -15.86 -8.77
CA LEU A 748 -16.50 -17.00 -9.56
C LEU A 748 -17.85 -17.54 -9.07
N GLU A 749 -18.03 -17.75 -7.75
CA GLU A 749 -19.29 -18.25 -7.18
C GLU A 749 -20.43 -17.23 -7.40
N GLN A 750 -20.12 -15.92 -7.50
CA GLN A 750 -21.06 -14.84 -7.84
C GLN A 750 -21.19 -14.54 -9.35
N ASN A 751 -20.47 -15.25 -10.22
CA ASN A 751 -20.50 -15.08 -11.68
C ASN A 751 -20.24 -13.64 -12.17
N GLU A 752 -19.25 -12.97 -11.55
CA GLU A 752 -18.86 -11.59 -11.90
C GLU A 752 -18.46 -11.45 -13.38
N LYS A 753 -18.81 -10.31 -13.98
CA LYS A 753 -18.67 -10.09 -15.43
C LYS A 753 -17.50 -9.17 -15.77
N PHE A 754 -16.78 -9.56 -16.81
CA PHE A 754 -15.51 -8.98 -17.23
C PHE A 754 -15.48 -8.81 -18.76
N ASP A 755 -14.69 -7.86 -19.26
CA ASP A 755 -14.32 -7.84 -20.67
C ASP A 755 -13.40 -9.03 -21.02
N LYS A 756 -13.18 -9.30 -22.31
CA LYS A 756 -12.42 -10.48 -22.78
C LYS A 756 -10.96 -10.52 -22.33
N LEU A 757 -10.31 -9.36 -22.13
CA LEU A 757 -8.92 -9.27 -21.68
C LEU A 757 -8.84 -9.50 -20.17
N THR A 758 -9.71 -8.84 -19.39
CA THR A 758 -9.80 -9.04 -17.94
C THR A 758 -10.22 -10.46 -17.58
N LEU A 759 -11.18 -11.04 -18.31
CA LEU A 759 -11.60 -12.44 -18.18
C LEU A 759 -10.44 -13.42 -18.41
N ARG A 760 -9.57 -13.16 -19.39
CA ARG A 760 -8.37 -13.96 -19.66
C ARG A 760 -7.38 -13.93 -18.49
N VAL A 761 -7.20 -12.78 -17.83
CA VAL A 761 -6.37 -12.67 -16.62
C VAL A 761 -7.02 -13.39 -15.44
N PHE A 762 -8.32 -13.19 -15.22
CA PHE A 762 -9.08 -13.85 -14.16
C PHE A 762 -9.02 -15.38 -14.26
N LEU A 763 -9.24 -15.95 -15.45
CA LEU A 763 -9.14 -17.39 -15.70
C LEU A 763 -7.72 -17.95 -15.53
N ALA A 764 -6.69 -17.17 -15.87
CA ALA A 764 -5.30 -17.54 -15.60
C ALA A 764 -5.01 -17.63 -14.09
N MET A 765 -5.52 -16.67 -13.31
CA MET A 765 -5.33 -16.63 -11.84
C MET A 765 -6.11 -17.74 -11.13
N LEU A 766 -7.35 -18.01 -11.54
CA LEU A 766 -8.15 -19.14 -11.07
C LEU A 766 -7.52 -20.50 -11.44
N CYS A 767 -6.99 -20.65 -12.65
CA CYS A 767 -6.32 -21.87 -13.10
C CYS A 767 -5.14 -22.24 -12.18
N ARG A 768 -4.35 -21.23 -11.79
CA ARG A 768 -3.23 -21.38 -10.84
C ARG A 768 -3.72 -21.76 -9.44
N SER A 769 -4.79 -21.14 -8.94
CA SER A 769 -5.41 -21.51 -7.65
C SER A 769 -5.99 -22.92 -7.66
N LEU A 770 -6.69 -23.35 -8.72
CA LEU A 770 -7.21 -24.71 -8.84
C LEU A 770 -6.08 -25.77 -8.79
N ALA A 771 -4.98 -25.50 -9.49
CA ALA A 771 -3.78 -26.34 -9.42
C ALA A 771 -3.11 -26.29 -8.04
N HIS A 772 -3.06 -25.12 -7.40
CA HIS A 772 -2.51 -24.94 -6.05
C HIS A 772 -3.32 -25.71 -5.00
N CYS A 773 -4.66 -25.58 -4.96
CA CYS A 773 -5.57 -26.41 -4.15
C CYS A 773 -5.33 -27.91 -4.33
N THR A 774 -5.07 -28.34 -5.58
CA THR A 774 -4.75 -29.73 -5.92
C THR A 774 -3.41 -30.18 -5.33
N MET A 775 -2.41 -29.30 -5.31
CA MET A 775 -1.09 -29.57 -4.73
C MET A 775 -1.11 -29.50 -3.18
N GLU A 776 -1.93 -28.65 -2.57
CA GLU A 776 -2.13 -28.62 -1.11
C GLU A 776 -2.78 -29.92 -0.59
N ILE A 777 -3.84 -30.39 -1.26
CA ILE A 777 -4.48 -31.69 -0.98
C ILE A 777 -3.46 -32.83 -1.16
N GLY A 778 -2.76 -32.86 -2.28
CA GLY A 778 -1.73 -33.88 -2.55
C GLY A 778 -0.58 -33.89 -1.53
N ALA A 779 -0.18 -32.72 -1.03
CA ALA A 779 0.84 -32.59 0.03
C ALA A 779 0.33 -33.09 1.39
N ALA A 780 -0.92 -32.79 1.77
CA ALA A 780 -1.53 -33.32 3.00
C ALA A 780 -1.67 -34.86 2.95
N GLU A 781 -2.13 -35.41 1.84
CA GLU A 781 -2.21 -36.86 1.61
C GLU A 781 -0.83 -37.53 1.67
N ASN A 782 0.20 -36.94 1.04
CA ASN A 782 1.58 -37.46 1.07
C ASN A 782 2.19 -37.49 2.48
N ARG A 783 1.69 -36.64 3.39
CA ARG A 783 2.06 -36.58 4.81
C ARG A 783 1.23 -37.52 5.69
N GLY A 784 0.32 -38.31 5.11
CA GLY A 784 -0.58 -39.21 5.84
C GLY A 784 -1.68 -38.49 6.64
N MET A 785 -2.02 -37.25 6.28
CA MET A 785 -2.99 -36.44 7.02
C MET A 785 -4.40 -36.63 6.46
N ASN A 786 -5.34 -37.03 7.32
CA ASN A 786 -6.74 -37.22 6.94
C ASN A 786 -7.44 -35.87 6.72
N ILE A 787 -8.08 -35.70 5.56
CA ILE A 787 -8.76 -34.46 5.14
C ILE A 787 -10.27 -34.58 5.38
N ALA A 788 -10.82 -33.69 6.20
CA ALA A 788 -12.25 -33.56 6.40
C ALA A 788 -12.84 -32.52 5.43
N PHE A 789 -13.52 -32.97 4.39
CA PHE A 789 -14.29 -32.10 3.49
C PHE A 789 -15.60 -31.69 4.17
N LEU A 790 -15.83 -30.38 4.34
CA LEU A 790 -16.95 -29.85 5.12
C LEU A 790 -18.15 -29.39 4.28
N GLY A 791 -17.92 -28.93 3.04
CA GLY A 791 -18.93 -28.15 2.30
C GLY A 791 -18.95 -26.68 2.71
N ALA A 792 -19.62 -25.83 1.93
CA ALA A 792 -19.55 -24.37 2.10
C ALA A 792 -20.10 -23.87 3.44
N GLU A 793 -21.31 -24.31 3.80
CA GLU A 793 -22.04 -23.90 5.02
C GLU A 793 -21.23 -24.28 6.28
N LYS A 794 -21.07 -25.58 6.53
CA LYS A 794 -20.32 -26.09 7.69
C LYS A 794 -18.88 -25.58 7.78
N TYR A 795 -18.23 -25.25 6.66
CA TYR A 795 -16.91 -24.60 6.70
C TYR A 795 -17.00 -23.17 7.21
N LYS A 796 -17.97 -22.37 6.75
CA LYS A 796 -18.25 -21.02 7.26
C LYS A 796 -18.64 -21.05 8.74
N ASP A 797 -19.48 -22.00 9.14
CA ASP A 797 -19.92 -22.18 10.54
C ASP A 797 -18.77 -22.61 11.47
N SER A 798 -17.77 -23.30 10.92
CA SER A 798 -16.58 -23.74 11.67
C SER A 798 -15.47 -22.69 11.70
N PHE A 799 -15.38 -21.82 10.69
CA PHE A 799 -14.26 -20.90 10.47
C PHE A 799 -14.74 -19.57 9.90
N LEU A 800 -14.72 -18.53 10.74
CA LEU A 800 -15.17 -17.17 10.39
C LEU A 800 -14.06 -16.32 9.77
N GLY A 801 -14.44 -15.43 8.85
CA GLY A 801 -13.57 -14.37 8.31
C GLY A 801 -12.45 -14.84 7.36
N THR A 802 -11.50 -13.94 7.10
CA THR A 802 -10.34 -14.19 6.24
C THR A 802 -9.29 -15.02 7.00
N LEU A 803 -9.24 -16.32 6.73
CA LEU A 803 -8.34 -17.25 7.41
C LEU A 803 -6.88 -17.08 6.96
N ARG A 804 -5.94 -17.10 7.92
CA ARG A 804 -4.50 -16.93 7.69
C ARG A 804 -3.67 -17.96 8.45
N CYS A 805 -2.43 -18.19 8.03
CA CYS A 805 -1.49 -19.01 8.79
C CYS A 805 -0.91 -18.22 9.99
N SER A 806 -1.06 -18.76 11.19
CA SER A 806 -0.62 -18.13 12.46
C SER A 806 0.87 -18.30 12.81
N LYS A 807 1.69 -18.93 11.95
CA LYS A 807 3.15 -19.03 12.20
C LYS A 807 3.84 -17.69 11.93
N LYS A 808 4.57 -17.19 12.93
CA LYS A 808 5.33 -15.91 12.88
C LYS A 808 6.31 -15.83 11.69
N ASP A 809 6.95 -16.94 11.31
CA ASP A 809 7.89 -16.97 10.17
C ASP A 809 7.21 -17.10 8.77
N CYS A 810 5.87 -17.22 8.70
CA CYS A 810 5.12 -17.34 7.45
C CYS A 810 4.54 -15.98 7.03
N ARG A 811 4.48 -15.69 5.72
CA ARG A 811 3.89 -14.46 5.12
C ARG A 811 2.39 -14.21 5.39
N LYS A 812 1.78 -14.93 6.34
CA LYS A 812 0.35 -14.92 6.71
C LYS A 812 -0.63 -14.77 5.53
N ARG A 813 -0.34 -15.41 4.37
CA ARG A 813 -1.24 -15.33 3.22
C ARG A 813 -2.63 -15.83 3.61
N ALA A 814 -3.66 -15.23 2.98
CA ALA A 814 -5.00 -15.76 3.06
C ALA A 814 -5.01 -17.22 2.56
N LEU A 815 -5.73 -18.08 3.27
CA LEU A 815 -5.87 -19.50 2.97
C LEU A 815 -7.23 -19.73 2.31
N PHE A 816 -7.22 -20.40 1.15
CA PHE A 816 -8.43 -20.82 0.46
C PHE A 816 -8.50 -22.34 0.41
N ASN A 817 -9.74 -22.86 0.40
CA ASN A 817 -10.10 -24.26 0.42
C ASN A 817 -9.55 -25.08 1.59
N LEU A 818 -8.24 -25.32 1.66
CA LEU A 818 -7.60 -26.22 2.63
C LEU A 818 -6.92 -25.44 3.77
N ILE A 819 -7.26 -25.79 5.00
CA ILE A 819 -6.60 -25.32 6.21
C ILE A 819 -6.21 -26.48 7.11
N THR A 820 -5.28 -26.22 8.02
CA THR A 820 -4.94 -27.14 9.11
C THR A 820 -5.11 -26.46 10.46
N VAL A 821 -5.50 -27.23 11.47
CA VAL A 821 -5.83 -26.72 12.81
C VAL A 821 -5.09 -27.56 13.86
N ASP A 822 -4.26 -26.92 14.67
CA ASP A 822 -3.53 -27.60 15.75
C ASP A 822 -4.38 -27.82 17.02
N LYS A 823 -3.79 -28.47 18.03
CA LYS A 823 -4.48 -28.79 19.29
C LYS A 823 -4.99 -27.57 20.07
N SER A 824 -4.40 -26.39 19.85
CA SER A 824 -4.78 -25.14 20.48
C SER A 824 -5.75 -24.31 19.61
N ARG A 825 -6.33 -24.92 18.56
CA ARG A 825 -7.19 -24.30 17.54
C ARG A 825 -6.49 -23.29 16.61
N ASN A 826 -5.16 -23.16 16.65
CA ASN A 826 -4.47 -22.25 15.74
C ASN A 826 -4.50 -22.77 14.29
N ILE A 827 -4.78 -21.86 13.34
CA ILE A 827 -4.83 -22.16 11.91
C ILE A 827 -3.42 -22.09 11.30
N HIS A 828 -3.05 -23.09 10.51
CA HIS A 828 -1.81 -23.13 9.72
C HIS A 828 -2.10 -23.52 8.25
N CYS A 829 -1.28 -23.03 7.32
CA CYS A 829 -1.22 -23.61 5.97
C CYS A 829 -0.59 -25.00 6.00
N VAL A 830 -0.83 -25.83 4.98
CA VAL A 830 -0.31 -27.22 4.92
C VAL A 830 1.22 -27.30 5.08
N ASN A 831 1.96 -26.29 4.58
CA ASN A 831 3.42 -26.23 4.70
C ASN A 831 3.92 -25.95 6.12
N CYS A 832 3.11 -25.31 6.97
CA CYS A 832 3.43 -24.96 8.36
C CYS A 832 2.83 -25.92 9.40
N ALA A 833 1.86 -26.75 8.98
CA ALA A 833 1.22 -27.76 9.81
C ALA A 833 2.22 -28.83 10.30
N LYS A 834 1.96 -29.42 11.47
CA LYS A 834 2.53 -30.70 11.90
C LYS A 834 1.71 -31.85 11.31
N ALA A 835 2.27 -33.06 11.24
CA ALA A 835 1.52 -34.25 10.78
C ALA A 835 0.37 -34.67 11.72
N THR A 836 0.33 -34.12 12.94
CA THR A 836 -0.70 -34.35 13.97
C THR A 836 -1.90 -33.40 13.89
N ASP A 837 -1.85 -32.39 13.03
CA ASP A 837 -2.84 -31.32 13.00
C ASP A 837 -4.04 -31.75 12.13
N LYS A 838 -5.26 -31.33 12.49
CA LYS A 838 -6.47 -31.70 11.74
C LYS A 838 -6.50 -30.95 10.42
N VAL A 839 -6.84 -31.60 9.31
CA VAL A 839 -6.98 -30.96 8.00
C VAL A 839 -8.45 -30.82 7.63
N TYR A 840 -8.86 -29.62 7.22
CA TYR A 840 -10.21 -29.31 6.77
C TYR A 840 -10.18 -28.73 5.36
N ALA A 841 -11.19 -29.05 4.55
CA ALA A 841 -11.34 -28.51 3.20
C ALA A 841 -12.78 -28.01 2.95
N LYS A 842 -12.94 -26.80 2.39
CA LYS A 842 -14.25 -26.24 1.99
C LYS A 842 -14.91 -27.12 0.92
N PHE A 843 -14.12 -27.56 -0.07
CA PHE A 843 -14.58 -28.28 -1.25
C PHE A 843 -13.64 -29.43 -1.66
N THR A 844 -14.23 -30.48 -2.24
CA THR A 844 -13.51 -31.50 -3.01
C THR A 844 -13.02 -30.95 -4.34
N LEU A 845 -12.01 -31.59 -4.95
CA LEU A 845 -11.53 -31.21 -6.29
C LEU A 845 -12.64 -31.27 -7.36
N THR A 846 -13.57 -32.21 -7.24
CA THR A 846 -14.78 -32.30 -8.09
C THR A 846 -15.68 -31.07 -7.94
N GLN A 847 -15.90 -30.59 -6.71
CA GLN A 847 -16.73 -29.41 -6.44
C GLN A 847 -16.07 -28.10 -6.90
N LEU A 848 -14.73 -28.03 -6.88
CA LEU A 848 -13.97 -26.92 -7.48
C LEU A 848 -13.97 -26.99 -9.02
N ALA A 849 -13.86 -28.19 -9.60
CA ALA A 849 -13.89 -28.39 -11.05
C ALA A 849 -15.23 -27.99 -11.66
N ALA A 850 -16.34 -28.47 -11.08
CA ALA A 850 -17.69 -28.14 -11.54
C ALA A 850 -17.97 -26.63 -11.48
N ARG A 851 -17.45 -25.94 -10.45
CA ARG A 851 -17.48 -24.47 -10.35
C ARG A 851 -16.72 -23.78 -11.48
N TYR A 852 -15.49 -24.21 -11.74
CA TYR A 852 -14.63 -23.63 -12.78
C TYR A 852 -15.21 -23.80 -14.19
N GLU A 853 -15.72 -24.99 -14.52
CA GLU A 853 -16.35 -25.23 -15.83
C GLU A 853 -17.67 -24.48 -15.96
N LYS A 854 -18.55 -24.49 -14.93
CA LYS A 854 -19.79 -23.72 -14.98
C LYS A 854 -19.53 -22.22 -15.20
N PHE A 855 -18.49 -21.65 -14.58
CA PHE A 855 -18.13 -20.25 -14.83
C PHE A 855 -17.60 -20.02 -16.26
N LYS A 856 -16.88 -20.97 -16.86
CA LYS A 856 -16.53 -20.92 -18.29
C LYS A 856 -17.78 -20.98 -19.18
N GLU A 857 -18.72 -21.88 -18.87
CA GLU A 857 -19.99 -22.04 -19.58
C GLU A 857 -20.87 -20.77 -19.49
N ASP A 858 -21.05 -20.22 -18.28
CA ASP A 858 -21.75 -18.96 -17.98
C ASP A 858 -21.09 -17.72 -18.64
N ASN A 859 -19.91 -17.87 -19.27
CA ASN A 859 -19.20 -16.84 -20.04
C ASN A 859 -18.92 -17.27 -21.50
N GLY A 860 -19.58 -18.33 -22.00
CA GLY A 860 -19.54 -18.76 -23.40
C GLY A 860 -18.25 -19.48 -23.84
N LEU A 861 -17.45 -19.97 -22.89
CA LEU A 861 -16.20 -20.69 -23.13
C LEU A 861 -16.40 -22.22 -23.13
N ASN A 862 -17.50 -22.67 -23.74
CA ASN A 862 -17.85 -24.08 -23.85
C ASN A 862 -16.80 -24.85 -24.66
N HIS A 863 -16.49 -26.06 -24.20
CA HIS A 863 -15.92 -27.07 -25.07
C HIS A 863 -17.00 -27.68 -25.97
N PRO A 864 -16.65 -28.11 -27.20
CA PRO A 864 -17.34 -29.24 -27.81
C PRO A 864 -17.24 -30.43 -26.83
N LEU A 865 -18.38 -31.03 -26.49
CA LEU A 865 -18.41 -32.28 -25.75
C LEU A 865 -18.12 -33.42 -26.75
N GLU A 866 -16.84 -33.77 -26.89
CA GLU A 866 -16.32 -34.95 -27.60
C GLU A 866 -15.63 -35.90 -26.60
#